data_AF-A0A066UPY9-F1
#
_entry.id   AF-A0A066UPY9-F1
#
_cell.length_a   1.000
_cell.length_b   1.000
_cell.length_c   1.000
_cell.angle_alpha   90.00
_cell.angle_beta   90.00
_cell.angle_gamma   90.00
#
_symmetry.space_group_name_H-M   'P 1'
#
loop_
_entity.id
_entity.type
_entity.pdbx_description
1 polymer ?
#
loop_
_entity_poly.entity_id
_entity_poly.type
_entity_poly.pdbx_seq_one_letter_code
_entity_poly.pdbx_strand_id
1 'polypeptide(L)'
;MINLKNSSKAVSIAVIIFSSHQLIAENLRENSILEVETSVIVNKDDGYVYYYLSNDIESNSFGYFSGIVRFSQTHTLTPTGNSEEERPRLTAKRNALLLFTPTDVTHDIKSLTATVTDGNGNELGEIHLAHPNALPNGDKPKKSHLVSGKPEVKYVENTWSGNIPWNWVEPGMRIIFTDDQGKNSYLDEVDVGAENEVVLQNIRIGMLTKPTDIHRLEQTPMLAADYFQKIPVSKLIVGNYSPIQLDEIMLPDGTFYTDRSETTGGVYSGDMRERIGKSLISMGINNANFGINDSPGTKQWQPGLFNQYVIHKARGFYKNGVVEHGLSGGNGMATLKRTIGNEFSHELGHAYGLGHYPGGGYYSNHGEHSTWGWDDLSQQFISNFIWEESGSTVGKGHTTPSYLGVYKFNRDAMGGGSAKSYLSEYTHYTDYTAKRIQSRFENTGRLKKDGYYIWDENTKGMIPKSGSVPKNYGVEVTTLVGFYDPKNEIDSYIYPELYGSYGHVYSQGTASPLQCRAEVSYDLSEKDIYPLTSERRKSDEMNKFHFNVSAEKKPNLIEIFCPTANYDELFSNWLMDELEVKEFNSWGENNRKGEVGQVFYYSKYDYYFRLKTTSYWYFPSKPKSNRYWEFLGTGEDFKREFSKQVDNGELGEFSSQLLVSKDLSQPKIKPRPAVIVGEEYQYEVAKRLSSKDVKTFLELDALLQQQDFGNFEEFSKYIKNYYNVSEVKSWSDSRQGEVGDIYSYSNPYSGTQDYFILIESDYGYFPTHQYSNKYWRYLGSSDEYINFNLNPFYDLNSKTLNEEELLLTQFGKKDIYSWSQRKSTKEVGEVFVYNNPYNKNKDYFLQKRPGSGWYYPKNSESNNDWIYIGSLNEIKEYLLYKNSSSINFENSILDWYKQDEINRWERNRNGIVGDIYVYEYRGRNYYYRLKSSRYGYFPKPNRDGVAIDSNNWEFLGEGPK
;
A
#
# COMPACT_ATOMS: atom_id res chain seq x y z
N MET A 1 73.40 14.17 8.93
CA MET A 1 74.62 14.22 8.09
C MET A 1 74.18 14.49 6.66
N ILE A 2 74.72 15.56 6.05
CA ILE A 2 74.61 15.98 4.62
C ILE A 2 73.19 16.34 4.18
N ASN A 3 72.71 17.59 4.06
CA ASN A 3 73.25 18.92 3.79
C ASN A 3 73.78 19.15 2.36
N LEU A 4 73.23 20.20 1.73
CA LEU A 4 73.67 21.02 0.58
C LEU A 4 72.77 20.92 -0.68
N LYS A 5 72.37 22.00 -1.36
CA LYS A 5 72.22 23.44 -1.09
C LYS A 5 71.84 24.13 -2.43
N ASN A 6 70.97 25.14 -2.34
CA ASN A 6 70.95 26.41 -3.10
C ASN A 6 70.70 26.39 -4.63
N SER A 7 69.97 27.34 -5.24
CA SER A 7 69.82 28.80 -5.00
C SER A 7 68.41 29.27 -5.40
N SER A 8 67.63 30.10 -4.69
CA SER A 8 67.80 31.44 -4.08
C SER A 8 67.92 32.62 -5.07
N LYS A 9 66.79 33.32 -5.28
CA LYS A 9 66.54 34.79 -5.29
C LYS A 9 65.14 35.02 -5.92
N ALA A 10 64.05 35.29 -5.19
CA ALA A 10 63.70 36.50 -4.41
C ALA A 10 64.02 37.78 -5.22
N VAL A 11 63.08 38.68 -5.53
CA VAL A 11 62.30 39.51 -4.58
C VAL A 11 61.09 40.14 -5.30
N SER A 12 59.87 39.96 -4.75
CA SER A 12 58.86 41.00 -4.44
C SER A 12 57.45 40.40 -4.31
N ILE A 13 56.71 40.88 -3.31
CA ILE A 13 55.29 40.63 -2.99
C ILE A 13 55.05 39.43 -2.05
N ALA A 14 55.36 39.66 -0.77
CA ALA A 14 54.79 38.97 0.38
C ALA A 14 54.41 40.03 1.42
N VAL A 15 53.29 40.72 1.17
CA VAL A 15 52.46 41.41 2.17
C VAL A 15 51.04 41.36 1.58
N ILE A 16 50.05 41.04 2.42
CA ILE A 16 48.65 40.70 2.10
C ILE A 16 48.45 39.17 2.01
N ILE A 17 47.48 38.67 2.78
CA ILE A 17 47.17 37.26 3.08
C ILE A 17 48.00 36.70 4.26
N PHE A 18 47.84 37.29 5.45
CA PHE A 18 47.82 36.59 6.76
C PHE A 18 47.44 37.60 7.86
N SER A 19 46.24 38.19 7.75
CA SER A 19 45.64 39.04 8.79
C SER A 19 44.17 39.37 8.49
N SER A 20 43.32 38.36 8.39
CA SER A 20 41.86 38.56 8.34
C SER A 20 41.04 37.48 9.05
N HIS A 21 41.68 36.60 9.84
CA HIS A 21 41.02 35.53 10.59
C HIS A 21 41.13 35.66 12.12
N GLN A 22 41.46 36.85 12.63
CA GLN A 22 41.64 37.05 14.08
C GLN A 22 41.14 38.40 14.60
N LEU A 23 40.23 39.06 13.87
CA LEU A 23 39.61 40.33 14.28
C LEU A 23 38.08 40.33 14.30
N ILE A 24 37.44 39.17 14.09
CA ILE A 24 35.97 39.00 14.22
C ILE A 24 35.61 38.16 15.46
N ALA A 25 36.58 37.54 16.13
CA ALA A 25 36.35 36.61 17.25
C ALA A 25 36.43 37.23 18.66
N GLU A 26 36.75 38.53 18.81
CA GLU A 26 36.92 39.17 20.14
C GLU A 26 35.87 40.24 20.49
N ASN A 27 34.85 40.47 19.66
CA ASN A 27 33.75 41.41 19.95
C ASN A 27 32.39 40.74 20.25
N LEU A 28 32.36 39.42 20.51
CA LEU A 28 31.14 38.65 20.82
C LEU A 28 31.14 38.02 22.21
N ARG A 29 31.77 38.68 23.20
CA ARG A 29 31.57 38.36 24.61
C ARG A 29 31.16 39.63 25.34
N GLU A 30 30.01 39.55 26.00
CA GLU A 30 29.36 40.57 26.84
C GLU A 30 28.56 41.65 26.10
N ASN A 31 27.29 41.35 25.79
CA ASN A 31 26.16 41.95 26.51
C ASN A 31 24.80 41.55 25.90
N SER A 32 23.85 41.29 26.82
CA SER A 32 22.39 41.32 26.68
C SER A 32 21.72 40.45 25.61
N ILE A 33 21.04 39.41 26.10
CA ILE A 33 19.74 38.87 25.66
C ILE A 33 19.11 39.70 24.53
N LEU A 34 19.26 39.24 23.29
CA LEU A 34 18.49 39.70 22.14
C LEU A 34 17.66 38.53 21.67
N GLU A 35 16.34 38.68 21.77
CA GLU A 35 15.36 37.87 21.06
C GLU A 35 15.76 37.81 19.58
N VAL A 36 16.06 36.61 19.09
CA VAL A 36 16.25 36.39 17.66
C VAL A 36 14.85 36.38 17.04
N GLU A 37 14.36 37.55 16.65
CA GLU A 37 13.32 37.64 15.61
C GLU A 37 13.92 37.07 14.31
N THR A 38 13.64 35.79 14.07
CA THR A 38 13.82 35.20 12.75
C THR A 38 12.78 35.83 11.83
N SER A 39 13.17 36.91 11.13
CA SER A 39 12.37 37.45 10.03
C SER A 39 12.38 36.45 8.89
N VAL A 40 11.47 35.48 8.93
CA VAL A 40 11.19 34.64 7.77
C VAL A 40 10.73 35.57 6.66
N ILE A 41 11.43 35.53 5.51
CA ILE A 41 11.06 36.31 4.33
C ILE A 41 9.75 35.72 3.81
N VAL A 42 8.63 36.29 4.24
CA VAL A 42 7.33 36.11 3.61
C VAL A 42 7.35 36.93 2.33
N ASN A 43 6.93 36.36 1.20
CA ASN A 43 6.78 37.15 -0.01
C ASN A 43 5.72 38.23 0.26
N LYS A 44 6.11 39.50 0.11
CA LYS A 44 5.33 40.65 0.59
C LYS A 44 4.00 40.84 -0.17
N ASP A 45 3.86 40.20 -1.33
CA ASP A 45 2.76 40.46 -2.25
C ASP A 45 1.54 39.54 -2.02
N ASP A 46 1.72 38.34 -1.47
CA ASP A 46 0.61 37.36 -1.27
C ASP A 46 0.58 36.67 0.11
N GLY A 47 1.57 36.91 0.98
CA GLY A 47 1.60 36.40 2.35
C GLY A 47 2.03 34.93 2.49
N TYR A 48 2.56 34.30 1.43
CA TYR A 48 3.05 32.92 1.46
C TYR A 48 4.58 32.83 1.41
N VAL A 49 5.10 31.66 1.83
CA VAL A 49 6.48 31.23 1.59
C VAL A 49 6.45 30.14 0.52
N TYR A 50 7.36 30.20 -0.44
CA TYR A 50 7.45 29.23 -1.52
C TYR A 50 8.71 28.38 -1.41
N TYR A 51 8.58 27.07 -1.58
CA TYR A 51 9.69 26.13 -1.52
C TYR A 51 10.67 26.34 -2.68
N TYR A 52 10.13 26.55 -3.89
CA TYR A 52 10.88 27.01 -5.07
C TYR A 52 10.36 28.37 -5.56
N LEU A 53 11.30 29.28 -5.84
CA LEU A 53 11.03 30.53 -6.54
C LEU A 53 11.28 30.36 -8.04
N SER A 54 10.44 30.99 -8.86
CA SER A 54 10.47 30.85 -10.31
C SER A 54 11.67 31.54 -10.98
N ASN A 55 12.17 32.62 -10.36
CA ASN A 55 13.24 33.47 -10.92
C ASN A 55 14.65 32.85 -10.89
N ASP A 56 14.83 31.73 -10.18
CA ASP A 56 16.16 31.12 -9.96
C ASP A 56 16.44 29.95 -10.92
N ILE A 57 15.55 29.68 -11.89
CA ILE A 57 15.55 28.42 -12.65
C ILE A 57 15.36 28.69 -14.14
N GLU A 58 16.24 28.10 -14.96
CA GLU A 58 16.16 28.22 -16.41
C GLU A 58 14.93 27.48 -16.98
N SER A 59 14.34 28.05 -18.02
CA SER A 59 13.22 27.44 -18.71
C SER A 59 13.64 26.16 -19.45
N ASN A 60 12.78 25.14 -19.43
CA ASN A 60 12.98 23.86 -20.12
C ASN A 60 11.89 23.57 -21.16
N SER A 61 11.14 24.61 -21.54
CA SER A 61 10.20 24.62 -22.67
C SER A 61 10.53 25.79 -23.58
N PHE A 62 10.14 25.71 -24.84
CA PHE A 62 10.47 26.71 -25.85
C PHE A 62 9.27 27.02 -26.73
N GLY A 63 9.23 28.18 -27.38
CA GLY A 63 8.11 28.56 -28.23
C GLY A 63 7.85 30.05 -28.16
N TYR A 64 6.57 30.43 -28.31
CA TYR A 64 6.15 31.83 -28.22
C TYR A 64 6.33 32.39 -26.80
N PHE A 65 5.99 31.59 -25.79
CA PHE A 65 6.35 31.81 -24.40
C PHE A 65 7.12 30.59 -23.88
N SER A 66 7.94 30.82 -22.85
CA SER A 66 8.73 29.78 -22.21
C SER A 66 8.32 29.64 -20.75
N GLY A 67 8.54 28.45 -20.20
CA GLY A 67 8.24 28.13 -18.82
C GLY A 67 9.07 26.98 -18.27
N ILE A 68 8.98 26.77 -16.97
CA ILE A 68 9.58 25.64 -16.29
C ILE A 68 8.51 24.56 -16.15
N VAL A 69 8.73 23.44 -16.83
CA VAL A 69 7.92 22.23 -16.72
C VAL A 69 8.51 21.34 -15.63
N ARG A 70 7.65 20.76 -14.80
CA ARG A 70 7.98 19.68 -13.87
C ARG A 70 6.89 18.62 -13.87
N PHE A 71 7.23 17.44 -13.38
CA PHE A 71 6.29 16.35 -13.15
C PHE A 71 6.39 15.85 -11.72
N SER A 72 5.27 15.47 -11.09
CA SER A 72 5.30 14.82 -9.78
C SER A 72 4.68 13.43 -9.81
N GLN A 73 5.45 12.45 -9.33
CA GLN A 73 5.02 11.06 -9.10
C GLN A 73 5.38 10.64 -7.67
N THR A 74 6.44 9.86 -7.47
CA THR A 74 6.96 9.61 -6.11
C THR A 74 7.75 10.81 -5.58
N HIS A 75 8.32 11.59 -6.50
CA HIS A 75 9.17 12.76 -6.31
C HIS A 75 8.78 13.79 -7.38
N THR A 76 9.24 15.04 -7.21
CA THR A 76 9.04 16.09 -8.22
C THR A 76 10.27 16.23 -9.10
N LEU A 77 10.08 16.10 -10.40
CA LEU A 77 11.10 15.81 -11.39
C LEU A 77 11.12 16.86 -12.48
N THR A 78 12.29 17.06 -13.07
CA THR A 78 12.44 17.81 -14.32
C THR A 78 12.14 16.90 -15.52
N PRO A 79 11.88 17.43 -16.72
CA PRO A 79 11.69 16.60 -17.91
C PRO A 79 12.93 15.79 -18.26
N THR A 80 14.12 16.36 -18.11
CA THR A 80 15.43 15.74 -18.37
C THR A 80 16.45 16.13 -17.29
N GLY A 81 17.65 15.52 -17.29
CA GLY A 81 18.75 15.85 -16.36
C GLY A 81 18.64 15.27 -14.94
N ASN A 82 17.55 14.57 -14.60
CA ASN A 82 17.33 14.04 -13.24
C ASN A 82 18.47 13.16 -12.73
N SER A 83 19.05 12.32 -13.59
CA SER A 83 20.12 11.39 -13.18
C SER A 83 21.38 12.11 -12.70
N GLU A 84 21.73 13.26 -13.30
CA GLU A 84 22.90 14.07 -12.94
C GLU A 84 22.75 14.67 -11.53
N GLU A 85 21.51 15.00 -11.16
CA GLU A 85 21.12 15.50 -9.83
C GLU A 85 20.80 14.38 -8.83
N GLU A 86 21.15 13.12 -9.15
CA GLU A 86 20.86 11.94 -8.32
C GLU A 86 19.35 11.73 -8.01
N ARG A 87 18.47 12.13 -8.93
CA ARG A 87 17.02 11.96 -8.82
C ARG A 87 16.50 10.78 -9.64
N PRO A 88 15.35 10.18 -9.27
CA PRO A 88 14.68 9.21 -10.14
C PRO A 88 14.17 9.91 -11.41
N ARG A 89 13.76 9.13 -12.40
CA ARG A 89 13.08 9.61 -13.61
C ARG A 89 11.58 9.28 -13.56
N LEU A 90 10.80 9.75 -14.52
CA LEU A 90 9.39 9.35 -14.60
C LEU A 90 9.28 7.85 -14.79
N THR A 91 8.34 7.22 -14.09
CA THR A 91 7.97 5.82 -14.30
C THR A 91 6.85 5.77 -15.34
N ALA A 92 7.02 4.98 -16.40
CA ALA A 92 5.97 4.80 -17.41
C ALA A 92 4.69 4.24 -16.79
N LYS A 93 3.54 4.42 -17.45
CA LYS A 93 2.27 3.81 -17.04
C LYS A 93 1.84 4.15 -15.60
N ARG A 94 2.13 5.38 -15.17
CA ARG A 94 1.75 5.92 -13.86
C ARG A 94 1.32 7.37 -14.00
N ASN A 95 0.20 7.74 -13.36
CA ASN A 95 -0.29 9.12 -13.33
C ASN A 95 0.83 10.07 -12.91
N ALA A 96 0.90 11.24 -13.54
CA ALA A 96 1.86 12.28 -13.18
C ALA A 96 1.17 13.64 -13.11
N LEU A 97 1.40 14.37 -12.02
CA LEU A 97 1.01 15.78 -11.96
C LEU A 97 1.96 16.58 -12.86
N LEU A 98 1.42 17.25 -13.87
CA LEU A 98 2.12 18.19 -14.73
C LEU A 98 2.06 19.59 -14.09
N LEU A 99 3.21 20.25 -14.03
CA LEU A 99 3.37 21.60 -13.52
C LEU A 99 4.00 22.47 -14.61
N PHE A 100 3.43 23.65 -14.88
CA PHE A 100 3.97 24.64 -15.80
C PHE A 100 4.05 26.01 -15.14
N THR A 101 5.26 26.51 -14.94
CA THR A 101 5.53 27.85 -14.39
C THR A 101 6.00 28.77 -15.52
N PRO A 102 5.18 29.74 -16.00
CA PRO A 102 5.63 30.69 -17.01
C PRO A 102 6.81 31.52 -16.51
N THR A 103 7.86 31.66 -17.31
CA THR A 103 9.02 32.50 -16.96
C THR A 103 8.93 33.91 -17.55
N ASP A 104 8.12 34.08 -18.61
CA ASP A 104 7.85 35.40 -19.18
C ASP A 104 6.72 36.11 -18.40
N VAL A 105 7.11 36.98 -17.47
CA VAL A 105 6.18 37.77 -16.66
C VAL A 105 5.44 38.86 -17.45
N THR A 106 5.80 39.10 -18.71
CA THR A 106 5.15 40.11 -19.56
C THR A 106 4.01 39.54 -20.40
N HIS A 107 3.94 38.20 -20.52
CA HIS A 107 2.90 37.49 -21.25
C HIS A 107 1.79 37.04 -20.29
N ASP A 108 0.65 37.75 -20.33
CA ASP A 108 -0.51 37.46 -19.47
C ASP A 108 -1.28 36.24 -19.98
N ILE A 109 -1.17 35.11 -19.28
CA ILE A 109 -1.87 33.85 -19.58
C ILE A 109 -3.12 33.74 -18.71
N LYS A 110 -4.31 33.68 -19.33
CA LYS A 110 -5.59 33.59 -18.60
C LYS A 110 -6.14 32.17 -18.49
N SER A 111 -5.80 31.32 -19.45
CA SER A 111 -6.07 29.88 -19.41
C SER A 111 -4.98 29.15 -20.16
N LEU A 112 -4.68 27.93 -19.73
CA LEU A 112 -3.65 27.11 -20.33
C LEU A 112 -4.16 25.68 -20.52
N THR A 113 -3.88 25.12 -21.70
CA THR A 113 -4.13 23.71 -22.03
C THR A 113 -2.81 23.01 -22.33
N ALA A 114 -2.75 21.71 -22.07
CA ALA A 114 -1.60 20.87 -22.41
C ALA A 114 -2.08 19.69 -23.27
N THR A 115 -1.68 19.69 -24.55
CA THR A 115 -1.91 18.58 -25.48
C THR A 115 -0.73 17.62 -25.40
N VAL A 116 -0.99 16.35 -25.11
CA VAL A 116 0.05 15.31 -24.99
C VAL A 116 0.05 14.44 -26.26
N THR A 117 1.23 14.18 -26.82
CA THR A 117 1.39 13.29 -27.98
C THR A 117 2.29 12.10 -27.63
N ASP A 118 2.10 10.98 -28.35
CA ASP A 118 3.03 9.85 -28.31
C ASP A 118 4.36 10.15 -29.04
N GLY A 119 5.29 9.19 -29.01
CA GLY A 119 6.59 9.31 -29.70
C GLY A 119 6.50 9.39 -31.24
N ASN A 120 5.37 9.00 -31.82
CA ASN A 120 5.09 9.12 -33.25
C ASN A 120 4.41 10.46 -33.63
N GLY A 121 4.06 11.28 -32.63
CA GLY A 121 3.37 12.55 -32.80
C GLY A 121 1.84 12.43 -32.89
N ASN A 122 1.25 11.28 -32.55
CA ASN A 122 -0.20 11.14 -32.46
C ASN A 122 -0.70 11.77 -31.15
N GLU A 123 -1.80 12.51 -31.22
CA GLU A 123 -2.42 13.10 -30.03
C GLU A 123 -3.05 12.02 -29.15
N LEU A 124 -2.69 12.02 -27.86
CA LEU A 124 -3.26 11.16 -26.82
C LEU A 124 -4.44 11.82 -26.12
N GLY A 125 -4.40 13.15 -26.00
CA GLY A 125 -5.48 14.00 -25.53
C GLY A 125 -5.02 15.36 -25.00
N GLU A 126 -5.97 16.14 -24.51
CA GLU A 126 -5.78 17.50 -23.98
C GLU A 126 -6.15 17.58 -22.50
N ILE A 127 -5.39 18.36 -21.73
CA ILE A 127 -5.61 18.63 -20.31
C ILE A 127 -5.83 20.13 -20.12
N HIS A 128 -6.95 20.52 -19.53
CA HIS A 128 -7.15 21.88 -19.04
C HIS A 128 -6.38 22.07 -17.73
N LEU A 129 -5.42 22.99 -17.71
CA LEU A 129 -4.61 23.23 -16.52
C LEU A 129 -5.34 24.17 -15.55
N ALA A 130 -5.32 23.80 -14.28
CA ALA A 130 -5.81 24.61 -13.18
C ALA A 130 -4.95 25.86 -13.01
N HIS A 131 -5.62 26.99 -12.76
CA HIS A 131 -5.00 28.28 -12.49
C HIS A 131 -4.05 28.22 -11.28
N PRO A 132 -2.95 29.01 -11.23
CA PRO A 132 -2.00 29.00 -10.12
C PRO A 132 -2.59 29.13 -8.70
N ASN A 133 -3.72 29.82 -8.57
CA ASN A 133 -4.46 29.95 -7.29
C ASN A 133 -5.11 28.64 -6.81
N ALA A 134 -5.21 27.64 -7.67
CA ALA A 134 -5.75 26.31 -7.39
C ALA A 134 -4.65 25.23 -7.34
N LEU A 135 -3.37 25.63 -7.26
CA LEU A 135 -2.27 24.68 -7.09
C LEU A 135 -2.52 23.77 -5.87
N PRO A 136 -2.33 22.44 -5.99
CA PRO A 136 -2.44 21.53 -4.87
C PRO A 136 -1.58 21.93 -3.66
N ASN A 137 -2.14 21.77 -2.47
CA ASN A 137 -1.43 22.06 -1.22
C ASN A 137 -0.45 20.94 -0.86
N GLY A 138 0.50 21.25 0.04
CA GLY A 138 1.32 20.24 0.70
C GLY A 138 0.60 19.54 1.86
N ASP A 139 1.17 18.44 2.32
CA ASP A 139 0.73 17.56 3.41
C ASP A 139 0.83 18.17 4.81
N LYS A 140 0.55 19.46 4.94
CA LYS A 140 0.54 20.18 6.21
C LYS A 140 -0.61 19.66 7.10
N PRO A 141 -0.34 19.25 8.35
CA PRO A 141 -1.38 18.86 9.30
C PRO A 141 -2.41 19.97 9.55
N LYS A 142 -3.65 19.59 9.92
CA LYS A 142 -4.71 20.54 10.27
C LYS A 142 -4.25 21.45 11.43
N LYS A 143 -4.77 22.70 11.46
CA LYS A 143 -4.33 23.80 12.34
C LYS A 143 -4.14 23.45 13.83
N SER A 144 -4.88 22.49 14.38
CA SER A 144 -4.77 22.05 15.79
C SER A 144 -3.44 21.39 16.15
N HIS A 145 -2.67 20.90 15.16
CA HIS A 145 -1.40 20.19 15.35
C HIS A 145 -0.17 21.03 15.00
N LEU A 146 -0.36 22.26 14.52
CA LEU A 146 0.74 23.13 14.16
C LEU A 146 1.36 23.79 15.39
N VAL A 147 2.69 23.91 15.39
CA VAL A 147 3.38 24.82 16.30
C VAL A 147 2.99 26.25 15.91
N SER A 148 2.34 26.98 16.82
CA SER A 148 1.95 28.38 16.63
C SER A 148 3.14 29.22 16.16
N GLY A 149 2.97 29.98 15.07
CA GLY A 149 3.96 30.93 14.56
C GLY A 149 4.83 30.47 13.38
N LYS A 150 4.68 29.24 12.86
CA LYS A 150 5.38 28.81 11.63
C LYS A 150 4.64 29.25 10.36
N PRO A 151 5.33 29.79 9.33
CA PRO A 151 4.73 30.30 8.10
C PRO A 151 4.28 29.17 7.16
N GLU A 152 3.25 29.41 6.36
CA GLU A 152 2.78 28.43 5.38
C GLU A 152 3.72 28.33 4.19
N VAL A 153 4.10 27.10 3.82
CA VAL A 153 4.97 26.81 2.68
C VAL A 153 4.14 26.19 1.56
N LYS A 154 4.09 26.85 0.40
CA LYS A 154 3.59 26.29 -0.85
C LYS A 154 4.75 25.73 -1.67
N TYR A 155 4.49 24.73 -2.51
CA TYR A 155 5.56 24.08 -3.27
C TYR A 155 6.26 25.06 -4.24
N VAL A 156 5.48 25.78 -5.05
CA VAL A 156 6.01 26.71 -6.06
C VAL A 156 5.00 27.83 -6.33
N GLU A 157 5.47 29.01 -6.69
CA GLU A 157 4.63 30.16 -7.05
C GLU A 157 4.18 30.10 -8.52
N ASN A 158 3.12 30.86 -8.87
CA ASN A 158 2.67 31.11 -10.24
C ASN A 158 2.66 29.89 -11.20
N THR A 159 2.18 28.74 -10.74
CA THR A 159 2.31 27.47 -11.48
C THR A 159 0.96 26.88 -11.83
N TRP A 160 0.73 26.67 -13.12
CA TRP A 160 -0.41 25.94 -13.65
C TRP A 160 -0.22 24.44 -13.43
N SER A 161 -1.31 23.71 -13.19
CA SER A 161 -1.21 22.27 -12.88
C SER A 161 -2.33 21.43 -13.49
N GLY A 162 -2.04 20.17 -13.80
CA GLY A 162 -3.02 19.22 -14.32
C GLY A 162 -2.48 17.79 -14.29
N ASN A 163 -3.35 16.79 -14.32
CA ASN A 163 -2.93 15.38 -14.23
C ASN A 163 -2.82 14.75 -15.61
N ILE A 164 -1.65 14.17 -15.90
CA ILE A 164 -1.45 13.31 -17.06
C ILE A 164 -1.87 11.88 -16.66
N PRO A 165 -2.88 11.29 -17.34
CA PRO A 165 -3.30 9.92 -17.11
C PRO A 165 -2.16 8.92 -17.33
N TRP A 166 -2.14 7.85 -16.52
CA TRP A 166 -1.10 6.83 -16.52
C TRP A 166 -0.79 6.29 -17.91
N ASN A 167 -1.80 6.05 -18.74
CA ASN A 167 -1.65 5.43 -20.05
C ASN A 167 -0.98 6.34 -21.08
N TRP A 168 -0.85 7.64 -20.80
CA TRP A 168 -0.15 8.61 -21.66
C TRP A 168 1.32 8.81 -21.27
N VAL A 169 1.72 8.42 -20.07
CA VAL A 169 3.10 8.53 -19.61
C VAL A 169 3.91 7.37 -20.19
N GLU A 170 4.52 7.63 -21.35
CA GLU A 170 5.36 6.68 -22.09
C GLU A 170 6.63 7.36 -22.62
N PRO A 171 7.71 6.58 -22.86
CA PRO A 171 8.90 7.08 -23.52
C PRO A 171 8.59 7.73 -24.87
N GLY A 172 9.17 8.91 -25.10
CA GLY A 172 8.98 9.70 -26.33
C GLY A 172 7.77 10.63 -26.30
N MET A 173 6.99 10.68 -25.21
CA MET A 173 5.89 11.64 -25.08
C MET A 173 6.38 13.08 -25.25
N ARG A 174 5.53 13.93 -25.85
CA ARG A 174 5.74 15.38 -25.99
C ARG A 174 4.52 16.15 -25.49
N ILE A 175 4.72 17.41 -25.13
CA ILE A 175 3.66 18.27 -24.61
C ILE A 175 3.67 19.61 -25.35
N ILE A 176 2.49 20.04 -25.79
CA ILE A 176 2.25 21.35 -26.37
C ILE A 176 1.34 22.12 -25.41
N PHE A 177 1.83 23.24 -24.87
CA PHE A 177 1.05 24.14 -24.05
C PHE A 177 0.44 25.23 -24.92
N THR A 178 -0.89 25.40 -24.86
CA THR A 178 -1.61 26.42 -25.64
C THR A 178 -2.34 27.38 -24.71
N ASP A 179 -2.06 28.68 -24.83
CA ASP A 179 -2.69 29.74 -24.03
C ASP A 179 -4.06 30.18 -24.61
N ASP A 180 -4.72 31.13 -23.93
CA ASP A 180 -6.00 31.71 -24.37
C ASP A 180 -5.93 32.49 -25.70
N GLN A 181 -4.73 32.80 -26.19
CA GLN A 181 -4.48 33.50 -27.44
C GLN A 181 -4.07 32.56 -28.58
N GLY A 182 -4.05 31.24 -28.34
CA GLY A 182 -3.62 30.24 -29.31
C GLY A 182 -2.12 30.26 -29.58
N LYS A 183 -1.31 30.76 -28.64
CA LYS A 183 0.15 30.72 -28.68
C LYS A 183 0.64 29.45 -28.01
N ASN A 184 1.74 28.92 -28.54
CA ASN A 184 2.25 27.62 -28.11
C ASN A 184 3.62 27.73 -27.43
N SER A 185 3.79 26.90 -26.41
CA SER A 185 5.07 26.49 -25.85
C SER A 185 5.20 24.96 -25.96
N TYR A 186 6.40 24.45 -26.17
CA TYR A 186 6.69 23.07 -26.55
C TYR A 186 7.66 22.44 -25.56
N LEU A 187 7.41 21.17 -25.25
CA LEU A 187 8.30 20.28 -24.53
C LEU A 187 8.47 18.99 -25.35
N ASP A 188 9.67 18.80 -25.91
CA ASP A 188 9.95 17.72 -26.85
C ASP A 188 10.62 16.49 -26.23
N GLU A 189 11.28 16.65 -25.09
CA GLU A 189 12.05 15.58 -24.45
C GLU A 189 11.63 15.39 -23.00
N VAL A 190 11.26 14.14 -22.68
CA VAL A 190 10.91 13.69 -21.33
C VAL A 190 11.57 12.34 -21.06
N ASP A 191 12.37 12.24 -20.01
CA ASP A 191 13.02 11.00 -19.57
C ASP A 191 12.02 10.14 -18.78
N VAL A 192 11.48 9.15 -19.47
CA VAL A 192 10.56 8.14 -18.93
C VAL A 192 11.25 6.78 -18.92
N GLY A 193 11.29 6.14 -17.75
CA GLY A 193 11.83 4.80 -17.53
C GLY A 193 10.81 3.69 -17.72
N ALA A 194 11.08 2.52 -17.13
CA ALA A 194 10.28 1.32 -17.37
C ALA A 194 8.91 1.32 -16.69
N GLU A 195 8.02 0.46 -17.21
CA GLU A 195 6.75 0.11 -16.56
C GLU A 195 6.97 -0.89 -15.40
N ASN A 196 7.63 -0.45 -14.33
CA ASN A 196 8.06 -1.28 -13.21
C ASN A 196 6.87 -1.91 -12.44
N GLU A 197 6.97 -3.20 -12.12
CA GLU A 197 5.97 -3.93 -11.32
C GLU A 197 6.62 -4.55 -10.09
N VAL A 198 5.95 -4.48 -8.94
CA VAL A 198 6.37 -5.12 -7.69
C VAL A 198 5.24 -5.97 -7.11
N VAL A 199 5.57 -7.20 -6.70
CA VAL A 199 4.67 -8.12 -5.99
C VAL A 199 5.15 -8.31 -4.55
N LEU A 200 4.30 -7.99 -3.58
CA LEU A 200 4.52 -8.23 -2.16
C LEU A 200 3.64 -9.40 -1.71
N GLN A 201 4.24 -10.41 -1.09
CA GLN A 201 3.53 -11.58 -0.57
C GLN A 201 3.57 -11.56 0.96
N ASN A 202 2.43 -11.30 1.60
CA ASN A 202 2.35 -11.14 3.05
C ASN A 202 1.96 -12.47 3.74
N ILE A 203 2.70 -12.90 4.76
CA ILE A 203 2.41 -14.11 5.55
C ILE A 203 2.73 -13.96 7.03
N ARG A 204 1.87 -14.53 7.89
CA ARG A 204 2.10 -14.64 9.34
C ARG A 204 2.44 -16.08 9.71
N ILE A 205 3.54 -16.27 10.44
CA ILE A 205 4.13 -17.58 10.74
C ILE A 205 4.31 -17.72 12.26
N GLY A 206 3.73 -18.78 12.84
CA GLY A 206 4.00 -19.22 14.20
C GLY A 206 4.75 -20.55 14.18
N MET A 207 5.96 -20.60 14.74
CA MET A 207 6.83 -21.79 14.78
C MET A 207 6.86 -22.34 16.21
N LEU A 208 6.21 -23.49 16.44
CA LEU A 208 5.97 -24.06 17.79
C LEU A 208 5.19 -23.09 18.70
N THR A 209 4.37 -22.23 18.07
CA THR A 209 3.54 -21.22 18.73
C THR A 209 2.49 -20.73 17.74
N LYS A 210 1.42 -20.09 18.22
CA LYS A 210 0.41 -19.47 17.35
C LYS A 210 1.06 -18.39 16.46
N PRO A 211 0.57 -18.07 15.26
CA PRO A 211 1.01 -16.88 14.51
C PRO A 211 0.60 -15.58 15.23
N THR A 212 1.21 -14.45 14.85
CA THR A 212 0.82 -13.13 15.35
C THR A 212 -0.60 -12.74 14.88
N ASP A 213 -1.23 -11.77 15.55
CA ASP A 213 -2.53 -11.23 15.12
C ASP A 213 -2.46 -10.58 13.73
N ILE A 214 -3.61 -10.28 13.14
CA ILE A 214 -3.66 -9.58 11.84
C ILE A 214 -2.95 -8.24 11.94
N HIS A 215 -2.11 -7.92 10.96
CA HIS A 215 -1.35 -6.65 10.94
C HIS A 215 -2.00 -5.62 10.03
N ARG A 216 -1.59 -4.37 10.19
CA ARG A 216 -2.13 -3.21 9.49
C ARG A 216 -2.19 -3.39 7.97
N LEU A 217 -1.13 -3.89 7.32
CA LEU A 217 -1.11 -4.08 5.87
C LEU A 217 -2.14 -5.13 5.40
N GLU A 218 -2.28 -6.24 6.13
CA GLU A 218 -3.27 -7.29 5.85
C GLU A 218 -4.70 -6.81 6.13
N GLN A 219 -4.86 -5.94 7.13
CA GLN A 219 -6.15 -5.43 7.59
C GLN A 219 -6.67 -4.26 6.75
N THR A 220 -5.79 -3.41 6.23
CA THR A 220 -6.14 -2.13 5.60
C THR A 220 -5.68 -2.10 4.15
N PRO A 221 -6.55 -2.44 3.16
CA PRO A 221 -6.19 -2.46 1.75
C PRO A 221 -5.58 -1.15 1.22
N MET A 222 -6.06 -0.01 1.70
CA MET A 222 -5.53 1.31 1.33
C MET A 222 -4.04 1.53 1.66
N LEU A 223 -3.45 0.74 2.56
CA LEU A 223 -2.01 0.83 2.83
C LEU A 223 -1.15 0.34 1.65
N ALA A 224 -1.68 -0.54 0.79
CA ALA A 224 -1.01 -0.86 -0.47
C ALA A 224 -0.95 0.39 -1.37
N ALA A 225 -2.04 1.15 -1.43
CA ALA A 225 -2.15 2.35 -2.24
C ALA A 225 -1.33 3.53 -1.70
N ASP A 226 -1.18 3.64 -0.38
CA ASP A 226 -0.23 4.56 0.28
C ASP A 226 1.23 4.19 -0.06
N TYR A 227 1.62 2.91 0.13
CA TYR A 227 2.99 2.49 -0.17
C TYR A 227 3.35 2.66 -1.65
N PHE A 228 2.39 2.46 -2.56
CA PHE A 228 2.55 2.74 -3.99
C PHE A 228 3.02 4.18 -4.25
N GLN A 229 2.61 5.17 -3.44
CA GLN A 229 3.07 6.56 -3.55
C GLN A 229 4.57 6.72 -3.23
N LYS A 230 5.20 5.75 -2.56
CA LYS A 230 6.59 5.87 -2.06
C LYS A 230 7.64 5.20 -2.94
N ILE A 231 7.23 4.35 -3.88
CA ILE A 231 8.14 3.59 -4.75
C ILE A 231 7.83 3.80 -6.23
N PRO A 232 8.85 3.90 -7.11
CA PRO A 232 8.69 4.26 -8.52
C PRO A 232 8.26 3.05 -9.37
N VAL A 233 6.98 2.66 -9.20
CA VAL A 233 6.35 1.51 -9.87
C VAL A 233 5.07 1.95 -10.61
N SER A 234 4.77 1.25 -11.70
CA SER A 234 3.52 1.37 -12.47
C SER A 234 2.43 0.50 -11.87
N LYS A 235 2.79 -0.68 -11.34
CA LYS A 235 1.86 -1.64 -10.73
C LYS A 235 2.45 -2.22 -9.43
N LEU A 236 1.64 -2.23 -8.37
CA LEU A 236 1.93 -2.88 -7.09
C LEU A 236 0.84 -3.91 -6.79
N ILE A 237 1.26 -5.13 -6.49
CA ILE A 237 0.38 -6.23 -6.10
C ILE A 237 0.73 -6.66 -4.68
N VAL A 238 -0.25 -6.69 -3.78
CA VAL A 238 -0.12 -7.20 -2.42
C VAL A 238 -0.97 -8.46 -2.28
N GLY A 239 -0.33 -9.62 -2.41
CA GLY A 239 -0.91 -10.92 -2.13
C GLY A 239 -0.86 -11.23 -0.64
N ASN A 240 -1.87 -11.93 -0.13
CA ASN A 240 -1.95 -12.34 1.27
C ASN A 240 -2.01 -13.85 1.37
N TYR A 241 -1.23 -14.42 2.28
CA TYR A 241 -1.32 -15.81 2.68
C TYR A 241 -2.11 -15.96 3.98
N SER A 242 -2.83 -17.07 4.10
CA SER A 242 -3.40 -17.50 5.38
C SER A 242 -2.32 -17.59 6.46
N PRO A 243 -2.62 -17.20 7.71
CA PRO A 243 -1.68 -17.38 8.81
C PRO A 243 -1.43 -18.87 9.04
N ILE A 244 -0.18 -19.24 9.27
CA ILE A 244 0.21 -20.63 9.51
C ILE A 244 0.76 -20.81 10.93
N GLN A 245 0.27 -21.87 11.59
CA GLN A 245 0.83 -22.41 12.83
C GLN A 245 1.53 -23.72 12.51
N LEU A 246 2.80 -23.82 12.89
CA LEU A 246 3.61 -25.01 12.74
C LEU A 246 3.81 -25.61 14.12
N ASP A 247 3.04 -26.66 14.42
CA ASP A 247 3.11 -27.36 15.70
C ASP A 247 4.34 -28.29 15.78
N GLU A 248 4.88 -28.66 14.62
CA GLU A 248 6.07 -29.49 14.47
C GLU A 248 7.03 -28.84 13.47
N ILE A 249 8.33 -28.95 13.73
CA ILE A 249 9.39 -28.36 12.92
C ILE A 249 10.45 -29.42 12.61
N MET A 250 10.63 -29.74 11.33
CA MET A 250 11.76 -30.50 10.81
C MET A 250 12.77 -29.55 10.17
N LEU A 251 13.99 -29.51 10.66
CA LEU A 251 15.10 -28.77 10.04
C LEU A 251 15.73 -29.59 8.91
N PRO A 252 16.43 -28.95 7.94
CA PRO A 252 17.09 -29.65 6.83
C PRO A 252 18.11 -30.71 7.23
N ASP A 253 18.69 -30.62 8.43
CA ASP A 253 19.68 -31.56 8.96
C ASP A 253 19.06 -32.76 9.69
N GLY A 254 17.72 -32.88 9.70
CA GLY A 254 16.99 -33.93 10.40
C GLY A 254 16.63 -33.61 11.85
N THR A 255 16.99 -32.41 12.35
CA THR A 255 16.58 -32.00 13.70
C THR A 255 15.07 -31.77 13.76
N PHE A 256 14.38 -32.45 14.68
CA PHE A 256 12.92 -32.39 14.82
C PHE A 256 12.49 -31.79 16.17
N TYR A 257 11.55 -30.84 16.14
CA TYR A 257 11.00 -30.18 17.32
C TYR A 257 9.47 -30.26 17.38
N THR A 258 8.94 -30.51 18.59
CA THR A 258 7.49 -30.56 18.88
C THR A 258 7.05 -29.65 20.04
N ASP A 259 7.99 -29.04 20.76
CA ASP A 259 7.70 -28.17 21.92
C ASP A 259 8.40 -26.81 21.76
N ARG A 260 9.73 -26.81 21.72
CA ARG A 260 10.55 -25.61 21.46
C ARG A 260 11.85 -25.95 20.74
N SER A 261 12.46 -24.95 20.11
CA SER A 261 13.82 -25.08 19.56
C SER A 261 14.86 -25.25 20.67
N GLU A 262 15.91 -26.01 20.37
CA GLU A 262 17.10 -26.17 21.22
C GLU A 262 18.06 -24.99 21.16
N THR A 263 17.78 -23.97 20.35
CA THR A 263 18.59 -22.73 20.28
C THR A 263 17.92 -21.57 21.01
N THR A 264 18.63 -20.44 21.13
CA THR A 264 18.04 -19.18 21.57
C THR A 264 17.58 -18.36 20.37
N GLY A 265 16.38 -17.78 20.49
CA GLY A 265 15.84 -16.86 19.50
C GLY A 265 16.18 -15.41 19.84
N GLY A 266 16.26 -14.58 18.81
CA GLY A 266 16.36 -13.13 18.93
C GLY A 266 15.60 -12.43 17.80
N VAL A 267 15.58 -11.09 17.82
CA VAL A 267 14.96 -10.34 16.72
C VAL A 267 15.68 -10.61 15.38
N TYR A 268 16.99 -10.84 15.44
CA TYR A 268 17.88 -11.13 14.29
C TYR A 268 18.41 -12.58 14.25
N SER A 269 18.02 -13.47 15.17
CA SER A 269 18.63 -14.79 15.31
C SER A 269 17.62 -15.89 15.68
N GLY A 270 18.02 -17.14 15.48
CA GLY A 270 17.24 -18.35 15.74
C GLY A 270 17.34 -19.32 14.56
N ASP A 271 17.47 -20.61 14.83
CA ASP A 271 17.50 -21.65 13.81
C ASP A 271 16.20 -21.70 12.98
N MET A 272 15.03 -21.69 13.62
CA MET A 272 13.73 -21.71 12.96
C MET A 272 13.50 -20.42 12.17
N ARG A 273 13.96 -19.27 12.70
CA ARG A 273 13.94 -17.99 11.97
C ARG A 273 14.62 -18.12 10.60
N GLU A 274 15.85 -18.63 10.57
CA GLU A 274 16.66 -18.72 9.35
C GLU A 274 16.25 -19.88 8.43
N ARG A 275 16.01 -21.07 9.00
CA ARG A 275 15.78 -22.30 8.24
C ARG A 275 14.31 -22.46 7.84
N ILE A 276 13.36 -22.01 8.66
CA ILE A 276 11.92 -22.18 8.41
C ILE A 276 11.30 -20.88 7.88
N GLY A 277 11.32 -19.79 8.66
CA GLY A 277 10.68 -18.53 8.26
C GLY A 277 11.25 -17.95 6.96
N LYS A 278 12.57 -17.90 6.85
CA LYS A 278 13.27 -17.37 5.67
C LYS A 278 13.47 -18.43 4.60
N SER A 279 14.24 -19.49 4.89
CA SER A 279 14.68 -20.44 3.86
C SER A 279 13.58 -21.38 3.35
N LEU A 280 12.69 -21.89 4.21
CA LEU A 280 11.60 -22.75 3.76
C LEU A 280 10.42 -21.94 3.21
N ILE A 281 9.82 -21.09 4.03
CA ILE A 281 8.55 -20.44 3.70
C ILE A 281 8.76 -19.29 2.72
N SER A 282 9.58 -18.30 3.06
CA SER A 282 9.72 -17.11 2.21
C SER A 282 10.35 -17.42 0.86
N MET A 283 11.44 -18.19 0.85
CA MET A 283 12.03 -18.63 -0.42
C MET A 283 11.18 -19.66 -1.14
N GLY A 284 10.43 -20.51 -0.42
CA GLY A 284 9.48 -21.43 -1.03
C GLY A 284 8.39 -20.70 -1.81
N ILE A 285 7.75 -19.69 -1.20
CA ILE A 285 6.75 -18.84 -1.87
C ILE A 285 7.37 -18.15 -3.10
N ASN A 286 8.58 -17.59 -2.98
CA ASN A 286 9.25 -16.98 -4.12
C ASN A 286 9.53 -17.98 -5.24
N ASN A 287 10.25 -19.06 -4.95
CA ASN A 287 10.67 -20.04 -5.93
C ASN A 287 9.49 -20.76 -6.59
N ALA A 288 8.42 -21.04 -5.84
CA ALA A 288 7.18 -21.55 -6.41
C ALA A 288 6.57 -20.58 -7.45
N ASN A 289 6.58 -19.28 -7.17
CA ASN A 289 6.14 -18.25 -8.12
C ASN A 289 7.11 -18.02 -9.29
N PHE A 290 8.34 -18.51 -9.21
CA PHE A 290 9.30 -18.57 -10.32
C PHE A 290 9.29 -19.92 -11.07
N GLY A 291 8.44 -20.87 -10.67
CA GLY A 291 8.35 -22.19 -11.31
C GLY A 291 9.54 -23.11 -11.02
N ILE A 292 10.24 -22.90 -9.90
CA ILE A 292 11.34 -23.76 -9.45
C ILE A 292 10.80 -24.76 -8.43
N ASN A 293 10.86 -26.06 -8.73
CA ASN A 293 10.26 -27.09 -7.88
C ASN A 293 11.07 -27.42 -6.62
N ASP A 294 12.40 -27.27 -6.67
CA ASP A 294 13.27 -27.63 -5.55
C ASP A 294 14.58 -26.83 -5.47
N SER A 295 15.22 -26.86 -4.30
CA SER A 295 16.50 -26.20 -4.03
C SER A 295 17.22 -26.83 -2.82
N PRO A 296 18.49 -26.50 -2.52
CA PRO A 296 19.14 -27.01 -1.31
C PRO A 296 18.43 -26.53 -0.03
N GLY A 297 18.36 -27.39 0.99
CA GLY A 297 17.57 -27.19 2.21
C GLY A 297 17.71 -25.82 2.86
N THR A 298 18.93 -25.42 3.21
CA THR A 298 19.20 -24.12 3.86
C THR A 298 19.39 -22.94 2.92
N LYS A 299 19.46 -23.15 1.59
CA LYS A 299 19.78 -22.07 0.64
C LYS A 299 18.68 -21.02 0.58
N GLN A 300 19.05 -19.75 0.81
CA GLN A 300 18.21 -18.57 0.60
C GLN A 300 18.57 -17.94 -0.75
N TRP A 301 17.98 -18.45 -1.84
CA TRP A 301 18.23 -17.99 -3.21
C TRP A 301 16.94 -18.04 -4.03
N GLN A 302 16.83 -17.08 -4.94
CA GLN A 302 15.77 -16.99 -5.94
C GLN A 302 16.37 -16.40 -7.23
N PRO A 303 15.82 -16.72 -8.42
CA PRO A 303 16.44 -16.38 -9.71
C PRO A 303 16.34 -14.89 -10.08
N GLY A 304 15.48 -14.10 -9.43
CA GLY A 304 15.33 -12.67 -9.69
C GLY A 304 14.77 -12.36 -11.07
N LEU A 305 13.80 -13.15 -11.55
CA LEU A 305 13.22 -12.96 -12.89
C LEU A 305 12.29 -11.75 -12.97
N PHE A 306 11.61 -11.42 -11.87
CA PHE A 306 10.77 -10.23 -11.67
C PHE A 306 10.80 -9.80 -10.19
N ASN A 307 10.35 -8.58 -9.89
CA ASN A 307 10.38 -8.04 -8.53
C ASN A 307 9.28 -8.64 -7.65
N GLN A 308 9.57 -9.75 -6.97
CA GLN A 308 8.71 -10.32 -5.93
C GLN A 308 9.43 -10.36 -4.58
N TYR A 309 8.71 -9.95 -3.53
CA TYR A 309 9.23 -9.91 -2.16
C TYR A 309 8.24 -10.52 -1.17
N VAL A 310 8.69 -11.49 -0.36
CA VAL A 310 7.88 -12.04 0.73
C VAL A 310 8.06 -11.22 1.99
N ILE A 311 6.97 -10.65 2.48
CA ILE A 311 6.89 -9.97 3.76
C ILE A 311 6.37 -10.98 4.77
N HIS A 312 7.22 -11.42 5.70
CA HIS A 312 6.79 -12.36 6.71
C HIS A 312 6.91 -11.79 8.12
N LYS A 313 5.89 -12.11 8.91
CA LYS A 313 5.83 -11.86 10.35
C LYS A 313 5.97 -13.19 11.06
N ALA A 314 7.15 -13.45 11.60
CA ALA A 314 7.49 -14.73 12.22
C ALA A 314 7.71 -14.60 13.72
N ARG A 315 7.19 -15.55 14.48
CA ARG A 315 7.57 -15.78 15.88
C ARG A 315 7.77 -17.26 16.14
N GLY A 316 8.67 -17.60 17.05
CA GLY A 316 8.98 -18.99 17.40
C GLY A 316 9.15 -19.21 18.89
N PHE A 317 8.93 -20.44 19.35
CA PHE A 317 9.24 -20.84 20.73
C PHE A 317 10.64 -21.45 20.81
N TYR A 318 11.53 -20.79 21.55
CA TYR A 318 12.94 -21.14 21.73
C TYR A 318 13.24 -21.42 23.21
N LYS A 319 14.50 -21.80 23.53
CA LYS A 319 14.96 -21.95 24.92
C LYS A 319 14.67 -20.74 25.81
N ASN A 320 14.70 -19.54 25.25
CA ASN A 320 14.45 -18.27 25.94
C ASN A 320 13.00 -17.77 25.84
N GLY A 321 12.04 -18.63 25.50
CA GLY A 321 10.63 -18.28 25.38
C GLY A 321 10.18 -17.99 23.96
N VAL A 322 8.98 -17.44 23.82
CA VAL A 322 8.43 -17.02 22.53
C VAL A 322 9.11 -15.72 22.10
N VAL A 323 9.68 -15.72 20.91
CA VAL A 323 10.42 -14.58 20.34
C VAL A 323 9.77 -14.16 19.02
N GLU A 324 9.46 -12.87 18.89
CA GLU A 324 9.07 -12.25 17.62
C GLU A 324 10.32 -11.78 16.86
N HIS A 325 10.43 -12.15 15.59
CA HIS A 325 11.53 -11.78 14.69
C HIS A 325 11.17 -10.54 13.87
N GLY A 326 12.19 -9.80 13.41
CA GLY A 326 11.97 -8.70 12.46
C GLY A 326 13.23 -7.88 12.18
N LEU A 327 13.02 -6.64 11.74
CA LEU A 327 14.08 -5.66 11.46
C LEU A 327 15.13 -6.17 10.47
N SER A 328 14.76 -7.05 9.52
CA SER A 328 15.70 -7.50 8.49
C SER A 328 15.03 -7.67 7.14
N GLY A 329 15.70 -7.26 6.07
CA GLY A 329 15.33 -7.57 4.69
C GLY A 329 16.51 -7.99 3.82
N GLY A 330 16.21 -8.42 2.60
CA GLY A 330 17.19 -8.88 1.61
C GLY A 330 16.75 -10.14 0.88
N ASN A 331 17.43 -10.49 -0.21
CA ASN A 331 17.22 -11.74 -0.97
C ASN A 331 15.76 -12.01 -1.39
N GLY A 332 14.96 -10.98 -1.68
CA GLY A 332 13.55 -11.17 -2.04
C GLY A 332 12.60 -11.34 -0.85
N MET A 333 12.97 -10.90 0.36
CA MET A 333 12.08 -10.95 1.52
C MET A 333 12.32 -9.83 2.53
N ALA A 334 11.36 -9.62 3.42
CA ALA A 334 11.46 -8.78 4.61
C ALA A 334 10.83 -9.48 5.82
N THR A 335 11.60 -9.66 6.89
CA THR A 335 11.11 -10.09 8.20
C THR A 335 10.73 -8.87 9.02
N LEU A 336 9.44 -8.75 9.38
CA LEU A 336 8.91 -7.54 10.01
C LEU A 336 8.25 -7.81 11.35
N LYS A 337 8.43 -6.87 12.29
CA LYS A 337 7.58 -6.64 13.46
C LYS A 337 6.49 -5.60 13.20
N ARG A 338 6.69 -4.64 12.33
CA ARG A 338 5.65 -3.69 11.91
C ARG A 338 5.55 -3.66 10.40
N THR A 339 4.33 -3.75 9.89
CA THR A 339 4.04 -3.69 8.45
C THR A 339 3.77 -2.25 7.96
N ILE A 340 4.16 -1.26 8.77
CA ILE A 340 4.03 0.18 8.53
C ILE A 340 5.25 0.88 9.15
N GLY A 341 5.39 2.18 8.87
CA GLY A 341 6.43 3.04 9.39
C GLY A 341 7.79 2.79 8.75
N ASN A 342 8.83 3.21 9.47
CA ASN A 342 10.18 3.13 8.95
C ASN A 342 10.69 1.69 8.86
N GLU A 343 10.28 0.79 9.75
CA GLU A 343 10.70 -0.63 9.66
C GLU A 343 10.30 -1.23 8.31
N PHE A 344 9.04 -1.09 7.90
CA PHE A 344 8.58 -1.59 6.61
C PHE A 344 9.40 -1.02 5.44
N SER A 345 9.56 0.30 5.42
CA SER A 345 10.27 1.02 4.36
C SER A 345 11.76 0.65 4.33
N HIS A 346 12.39 0.50 5.50
CA HIS A 346 13.79 0.14 5.66
C HIS A 346 14.07 -1.30 5.19
N GLU A 347 13.30 -2.27 5.68
CA GLU A 347 13.55 -3.67 5.34
C GLU A 347 13.18 -3.99 3.89
N LEU A 348 12.15 -3.36 3.32
CA LEU A 348 11.92 -3.46 1.88
C LEU A 348 13.02 -2.76 1.08
N GLY A 349 13.58 -1.65 1.57
CA GLY A 349 14.77 -1.05 0.98
C GLY A 349 15.94 -2.05 0.89
N HIS A 350 16.19 -2.83 1.94
CA HIS A 350 17.14 -3.95 1.88
C HIS A 350 16.72 -5.04 0.90
N ALA A 351 15.44 -5.38 0.83
CA ALA A 351 14.93 -6.34 -0.15
C ALA A 351 15.16 -5.87 -1.60
N TYR A 352 15.11 -4.55 -1.84
CA TYR A 352 15.46 -3.90 -3.11
C TYR A 352 16.97 -3.76 -3.34
N GLY A 353 17.81 -4.29 -2.44
CA GLY A 353 19.26 -4.33 -2.60
C GLY A 353 20.00 -3.10 -2.06
N LEU A 354 19.36 -2.28 -1.23
CA LEU A 354 20.00 -1.15 -0.57
C LEU A 354 20.77 -1.59 0.69
N GLY A 355 21.81 -0.84 1.04
CA GLY A 355 22.45 -0.89 2.36
C GLY A 355 21.97 0.23 3.27
N HIS A 356 22.53 0.33 4.48
CA HIS A 356 22.29 1.48 5.36
C HIS A 356 22.99 2.73 4.83
N TYR A 357 22.33 3.87 4.98
CA TYR A 357 22.81 5.19 4.56
C TYR A 357 23.36 5.24 3.12
N PRO A 358 22.53 4.93 2.09
CA PRO A 358 22.92 5.06 0.69
C PRO A 358 23.51 6.46 0.42
N GLY A 359 24.68 6.52 -0.21
CA GLY A 359 25.35 7.78 -0.53
C GLY A 359 25.97 8.52 0.66
N GLY A 360 25.89 7.98 1.89
CA GLY A 360 26.41 8.62 3.09
C GLY A 360 25.44 9.64 3.71
N GLY A 361 25.92 10.41 4.69
CA GLY A 361 25.06 11.27 5.51
C GLY A 361 24.33 12.37 4.73
N TYR A 362 24.93 12.89 3.65
CA TYR A 362 24.31 13.92 2.81
C TYR A 362 23.03 13.41 2.15
N TYR A 363 23.12 12.31 1.39
CA TYR A 363 21.99 11.73 0.63
C TYR A 363 21.00 10.92 1.47
N SER A 364 21.39 10.54 2.69
CA SER A 364 20.52 9.84 3.64
C SER A 364 19.73 10.78 4.55
N ASN A 365 19.90 12.09 4.37
CA ASN A 365 19.02 13.13 4.91
C ASN A 365 18.24 13.74 3.75
N HIS A 366 16.99 14.12 3.96
CA HIS A 366 16.38 15.09 3.05
C HIS A 366 17.04 16.47 3.23
N GLY A 367 16.93 17.31 2.22
CA GLY A 367 17.46 18.67 2.19
C GLY A 367 16.93 19.41 0.96
N GLU A 368 17.44 20.60 0.68
CA GLU A 368 17.06 21.36 -0.53
C GLU A 368 17.49 20.66 -1.84
N HIS A 369 18.44 19.72 -1.75
CA HIS A 369 18.87 18.87 -2.86
C HIS A 369 17.87 17.77 -3.20
N SER A 370 16.99 17.40 -2.25
CA SER A 370 15.92 16.41 -2.44
C SER A 370 14.58 17.12 -2.65
N THR A 371 13.64 16.46 -3.33
CA THR A 371 12.39 17.08 -3.77
C THR A 371 11.21 16.62 -2.92
N TRP A 372 10.06 17.28 -3.10
CA TRP A 372 8.80 16.84 -2.49
C TRP A 372 8.21 15.68 -3.29
N GLY A 373 7.56 14.75 -2.59
CA GLY A 373 6.77 13.69 -3.19
C GLY A 373 5.37 14.15 -3.61
N TRP A 374 4.60 13.25 -4.20
CA TRP A 374 3.20 13.49 -4.57
C TRP A 374 2.32 12.31 -4.17
N ASP A 375 1.17 12.63 -3.60
CA ASP A 375 0.11 11.69 -3.23
C ASP A 375 -1.05 11.86 -4.20
N ASP A 376 -1.12 10.98 -5.20
CA ASP A 376 -2.13 11.05 -6.25
C ASP A 376 -3.54 10.64 -5.76
N LEU A 377 -3.64 9.94 -4.63
CA LEU A 377 -4.93 9.64 -4.00
C LEU A 377 -5.58 10.89 -3.40
N SER A 378 -4.77 11.68 -2.70
CA SER A 378 -5.21 12.84 -1.93
C SER A 378 -5.04 14.16 -2.70
N GLN A 379 -4.40 14.10 -3.87
CA GLN A 379 -4.05 15.23 -4.71
C GLN A 379 -3.27 16.30 -3.92
N GLN A 380 -2.23 15.86 -3.21
CA GLN A 380 -1.41 16.72 -2.34
C GLN A 380 0.07 16.37 -2.46
N PHE A 381 0.92 17.38 -2.33
CA PHE A 381 2.36 17.15 -2.24
C PHE A 381 2.75 16.60 -0.87
N ILE A 382 3.78 15.75 -0.83
CA ILE A 382 4.39 15.24 0.40
C ILE A 382 5.69 15.99 0.64
N SER A 383 5.75 16.78 1.71
CA SER A 383 6.94 17.54 2.04
C SER A 383 8.11 16.63 2.45
N ASN A 384 9.33 17.07 2.12
CA ASN A 384 10.57 16.39 2.52
C ASN A 384 11.09 16.83 3.91
N PHE A 385 10.34 17.69 4.60
CA PHE A 385 10.60 18.12 5.96
C PHE A 385 9.44 17.77 6.89
N ILE A 386 9.64 17.97 8.19
CA ILE A 386 8.66 17.67 9.21
C ILE A 386 8.05 18.99 9.68
N TRP A 387 6.78 19.23 9.33
CA TRP A 387 6.05 20.48 9.64
C TRP A 387 6.16 20.89 11.11
N GLU A 388 6.11 19.92 12.01
CA GLU A 388 6.05 20.11 13.46
C GLU A 388 7.44 20.28 14.10
N GLU A 389 8.52 19.89 13.43
CA GLU A 389 9.88 19.88 14.01
C GLU A 389 10.76 21.04 13.49
N SER A 390 11.72 21.45 14.32
CA SER A 390 12.69 22.51 14.01
C SER A 390 14.11 22.03 14.34
N GLY A 391 15.11 22.78 13.86
CA GLY A 391 16.52 22.44 14.02
C GLY A 391 17.09 21.58 12.89
N SER A 392 18.40 21.38 12.91
CA SER A 392 19.12 20.66 11.86
C SER A 392 18.94 19.14 11.94
N THR A 393 19.07 18.48 10.80
CA THR A 393 19.03 17.02 10.68
C THR A 393 20.42 16.45 10.62
N VAL A 394 20.79 15.61 11.58
CA VAL A 394 22.10 14.97 11.64
C VAL A 394 21.99 13.50 11.27
N GLY A 395 22.72 13.05 10.25
CA GLY A 395 22.73 11.66 9.77
C GLY A 395 24.13 11.24 9.36
N LYS A 396 24.64 10.12 9.90
CA LYS A 396 25.99 9.57 9.63
C LYS A 396 27.11 10.64 9.58
N GLY A 397 27.13 11.54 10.56
CA GLY A 397 28.13 12.60 10.68
C GLY A 397 27.94 13.83 9.78
N HIS A 398 26.92 13.85 8.92
CA HIS A 398 26.53 15.02 8.14
C HIS A 398 25.37 15.77 8.81
N THR A 399 25.42 17.10 8.78
CA THR A 399 24.38 17.98 9.32
C THR A 399 23.75 18.78 8.21
N THR A 400 22.46 18.55 7.97
CA THR A 400 21.63 19.32 7.04
C THR A 400 20.91 20.42 7.82
N PRO A 401 21.16 21.72 7.55
CA PRO A 401 20.44 22.82 8.18
C PRO A 401 18.93 22.74 7.94
N SER A 402 18.11 23.31 8.83
CA SER A 402 16.66 23.43 8.63
C SER A 402 16.32 24.35 7.46
N TYR A 403 15.24 24.03 6.75
CA TYR A 403 14.68 24.90 5.73
C TYR A 403 14.18 26.21 6.36
N LEU A 404 14.70 27.34 5.87
CA LEU A 404 14.49 28.70 6.39
C LEU A 404 14.84 28.88 7.88
N GLY A 405 15.66 27.98 8.45
CA GLY A 405 15.89 27.95 9.89
C GLY A 405 14.70 27.39 10.71
N VAL A 406 13.55 27.10 10.09
CA VAL A 406 12.29 26.78 10.77
C VAL A 406 11.94 25.30 10.71
N TYR A 407 12.08 24.67 9.53
CA TYR A 407 11.57 23.32 9.29
C TYR A 407 12.70 22.30 9.21
N LYS A 408 12.66 21.31 10.10
CA LYS A 408 13.65 20.23 10.11
C LYS A 408 13.38 19.24 8.97
N PHE A 409 14.38 18.99 8.12
CA PHE A 409 14.27 17.97 7.08
C PHE A 409 14.11 16.56 7.66
N ASN A 410 13.38 15.68 6.98
CA ASN A 410 13.29 14.28 7.39
C ASN A 410 14.59 13.54 7.03
N ARG A 411 14.71 12.26 7.41
CA ARG A 411 15.78 11.37 6.95
C ARG A 411 15.25 10.32 5.99
N ASP A 412 16.13 9.78 5.17
CA ASP A 412 15.83 8.63 4.31
C ASP A 412 15.42 7.40 5.15
N ALA A 413 14.61 6.51 4.59
CA ALA A 413 14.19 5.29 5.28
C ALA A 413 15.38 4.40 5.72
N MET A 414 16.45 4.37 4.92
CA MET A 414 17.71 3.68 5.18
C MET A 414 18.68 4.48 6.08
N GLY A 415 18.32 5.71 6.45
CA GLY A 415 19.05 6.62 7.33
C GLY A 415 18.37 6.87 8.69
N GLY A 416 17.30 6.13 9.00
CA GLY A 416 16.52 6.30 10.23
C GLY A 416 15.45 7.39 10.13
N GLY A 417 14.82 7.52 8.96
CA GLY A 417 13.66 8.36 8.71
C GLY A 417 12.41 7.94 9.47
N SER A 418 11.34 8.68 9.23
CA SER A 418 10.04 8.41 9.84
C SER A 418 8.87 8.81 8.94
N ALA A 419 7.76 8.08 9.04
CA ALA A 419 6.49 8.43 8.42
C ALA A 419 5.88 9.61 9.18
N LYS A 420 6.04 10.83 8.64
CA LYS A 420 5.63 12.09 9.29
C LYS A 420 4.52 12.83 8.55
N SER A 421 4.27 12.47 7.30
CA SER A 421 3.11 12.94 6.56
C SER A 421 1.84 12.37 7.20
N TYR A 422 0.80 13.19 7.39
CA TYR A 422 -0.48 12.67 7.86
C TYR A 422 -1.22 11.85 6.77
N LEU A 423 -0.76 11.95 5.52
CA LEU A 423 -1.28 11.20 4.37
C LEU A 423 -0.73 9.77 4.31
N SER A 424 0.35 9.48 5.05
CA SER A 424 1.13 8.25 4.84
C SER A 424 1.65 7.63 6.12
N GLU A 425 1.53 6.31 6.18
CA GLU A 425 2.07 5.46 7.23
C GLU A 425 3.48 4.95 6.89
N TYR A 426 4.02 5.29 5.73
CA TYR A 426 5.36 4.88 5.27
C TYR A 426 6.35 6.05 5.23
N THR A 427 7.64 5.73 5.37
CA THR A 427 8.70 6.74 5.31
C THR A 427 8.96 7.10 3.85
N HIS A 428 9.01 8.39 3.55
CA HIS A 428 9.41 8.89 2.25
C HIS A 428 10.92 8.66 2.04
N TYR A 429 11.31 8.02 0.93
CA TYR A 429 12.71 7.88 0.55
C TYR A 429 13.26 9.21 0.03
N THR A 430 14.58 9.42 0.11
CA THR A 430 15.22 10.53 -0.62
C THR A 430 15.31 10.22 -2.11
N ASP A 431 15.43 11.25 -2.95
CA ASP A 431 15.60 11.11 -4.40
C ASP A 431 16.76 10.16 -4.76
N TYR A 432 17.89 10.29 -4.05
CA TYR A 432 19.05 9.43 -4.20
C TYR A 432 18.71 7.95 -4.00
N THR A 433 17.94 7.64 -2.95
CA THR A 433 17.51 6.27 -2.67
C THR A 433 16.47 5.80 -3.70
N ALA A 434 15.51 6.65 -4.04
CA ALA A 434 14.46 6.33 -5.00
C ALA A 434 15.01 6.02 -6.40
N LYS A 435 16.02 6.76 -6.87
CA LYS A 435 16.75 6.48 -8.13
C LYS A 435 17.34 5.07 -8.15
N ARG A 436 17.92 4.63 -7.04
CA ARG A 436 18.53 3.30 -6.91
C ARG A 436 17.49 2.19 -6.84
N ILE A 437 16.38 2.44 -6.15
CA ILE A 437 15.21 1.55 -6.15
C ILE A 437 14.66 1.41 -7.57
N GLN A 438 14.46 2.53 -8.29
CA GLN A 438 13.98 2.52 -9.67
C GLN A 438 14.91 1.72 -10.58
N SER A 439 16.21 2.02 -10.52
CA SER A 439 17.22 1.30 -11.30
C SER A 439 17.24 -0.20 -10.99
N ARG A 440 17.03 -0.61 -9.73
CA ARG A 440 16.92 -2.03 -9.38
C ARG A 440 15.71 -2.68 -10.06
N PHE A 441 14.56 -2.02 -10.05
CA PHE A 441 13.34 -2.56 -10.64
C PHE A 441 13.48 -2.72 -12.15
N GLU A 442 14.02 -1.72 -12.83
CA GLU A 442 14.27 -1.72 -14.28
C GLU A 442 15.22 -2.87 -14.68
N ASN A 443 16.26 -3.13 -13.87
CA ASN A 443 17.25 -4.19 -14.11
C ASN A 443 16.78 -5.61 -13.71
N THR A 444 15.64 -5.75 -13.03
CA THR A 444 15.12 -7.06 -12.60
C THR A 444 14.12 -7.61 -13.62
N GLY A 445 13.19 -6.76 -14.07
CA GLY A 445 12.13 -7.12 -15.01
C GLY A 445 10.77 -7.34 -14.34
N ARG A 446 9.76 -7.69 -15.16
CA ARG A 446 8.38 -7.96 -14.74
C ARG A 446 7.84 -9.24 -15.41
N LEU A 447 6.80 -9.83 -14.81
CA LEU A 447 6.11 -10.99 -15.35
C LEU A 447 4.73 -10.57 -15.85
N LYS A 448 4.45 -10.85 -17.13
CA LYS A 448 3.12 -10.73 -17.74
C LYS A 448 2.54 -12.13 -17.96
N LYS A 449 1.27 -12.18 -18.37
CA LYS A 449 0.56 -13.45 -18.62
C LYS A 449 1.25 -14.32 -19.68
N ASP A 450 1.94 -13.70 -20.64
CA ASP A 450 2.63 -14.34 -21.76
C ASP A 450 4.13 -14.58 -21.55
N GLY A 451 4.72 -14.05 -20.47
CA GLY A 451 6.12 -14.32 -20.13
C GLY A 451 6.82 -13.17 -19.40
N TYR A 452 8.15 -13.27 -19.30
CA TYR A 452 8.99 -12.28 -18.63
C TYR A 452 9.45 -11.19 -19.59
N TYR A 453 9.54 -9.97 -19.08
CA TYR A 453 10.04 -8.82 -19.80
C TYR A 453 11.06 -8.06 -18.96
N ILE A 454 12.04 -7.42 -19.63
CA ILE A 454 13.04 -6.56 -18.99
C ILE A 454 13.14 -5.25 -19.75
N TRP A 455 13.46 -4.18 -19.04
CA TRP A 455 13.69 -2.87 -19.66
C TRP A 455 15.00 -2.87 -20.45
N ASP A 456 14.95 -2.34 -21.67
CA ASP A 456 16.13 -2.06 -22.48
C ASP A 456 16.28 -0.55 -22.69
N GLU A 457 17.37 0.01 -22.17
CA GLU A 457 17.64 1.44 -22.18
C GLU A 457 17.84 2.00 -23.60
N ASN A 458 18.30 1.17 -24.55
CA ASN A 458 18.58 1.59 -25.92
C ASN A 458 17.30 1.77 -26.75
N THR A 459 16.38 0.81 -26.63
CA THR A 459 15.07 0.83 -27.30
C THR A 459 14.03 1.62 -26.52
N LYS A 460 14.31 1.98 -25.26
CA LYS A 460 13.38 2.64 -24.34
C LYS A 460 12.06 1.85 -24.22
N GLY A 461 12.18 0.53 -24.12
CA GLY A 461 11.03 -0.37 -24.13
C GLY A 461 11.26 -1.66 -23.35
N MET A 462 10.18 -2.36 -23.07
CA MET A 462 10.22 -3.69 -22.45
C MET A 462 10.43 -4.75 -23.52
N ILE A 463 11.53 -5.50 -23.43
CA ILE A 463 11.85 -6.60 -24.34
C ILE A 463 11.66 -7.96 -23.67
N PRO A 464 11.32 -9.03 -24.43
CA PRO A 464 11.18 -10.37 -23.87
C PRO A 464 12.47 -10.85 -23.18
N LYS A 465 12.30 -11.51 -22.04
CA LYS A 465 13.36 -12.15 -21.24
C LYS A 465 13.06 -13.65 -21.12
N SER A 466 14.09 -14.48 -21.25
CA SER A 466 13.93 -15.92 -21.14
C SER A 466 13.46 -16.37 -19.75
N GLY A 467 12.49 -17.28 -19.72
CA GLY A 467 12.02 -17.96 -18.52
C GLY A 467 10.76 -18.78 -18.80
N SER A 468 10.37 -19.64 -17.85
CA SER A 468 9.15 -20.46 -17.93
C SER A 468 7.89 -19.59 -17.91
N VAL A 469 6.94 -19.83 -18.81
CA VAL A 469 5.66 -19.08 -18.79
C VAL A 469 4.68 -19.78 -17.84
N PRO A 470 4.02 -19.06 -16.91
CA PRO A 470 2.98 -19.65 -16.06
C PRO A 470 1.80 -20.18 -16.90
N LYS A 471 1.29 -21.36 -16.54
CA LYS A 471 0.03 -21.88 -17.06
C LYS A 471 -1.17 -21.06 -16.55
N ASN A 472 -1.13 -20.67 -15.27
CA ASN A 472 -2.09 -19.77 -14.65
C ASN A 472 -1.34 -18.60 -14.02
N TYR A 473 -1.72 -17.38 -14.40
CA TYR A 473 -1.12 -16.14 -13.94
C TYR A 473 -2.04 -15.43 -12.95
N GLY A 474 -1.53 -15.09 -11.76
CA GLY A 474 -2.22 -14.23 -10.80
C GLY A 474 -3.51 -14.85 -10.21
N VAL A 475 -3.46 -16.14 -9.89
CA VAL A 475 -4.61 -16.90 -9.34
C VAL A 475 -4.41 -17.21 -7.85
N GLU A 476 -5.47 -17.65 -7.17
CA GLU A 476 -5.32 -18.24 -5.83
C GLU A 476 -4.53 -19.55 -5.90
N VAL A 477 -3.55 -19.70 -5.01
CA VAL A 477 -2.61 -20.82 -5.00
C VAL A 477 -2.58 -21.54 -3.66
N THR A 478 -2.33 -22.84 -3.72
CA THR A 478 -1.84 -23.62 -2.59
C THR A 478 -0.37 -23.91 -2.84
N THR A 479 0.52 -23.27 -2.07
CA THR A 479 1.96 -23.50 -2.12
C THR A 479 2.31 -24.65 -1.20
N LEU A 480 2.90 -25.70 -1.78
CA LEU A 480 3.36 -26.88 -1.06
C LEU A 480 4.85 -26.75 -0.81
N VAL A 481 5.27 -26.94 0.45
CA VAL A 481 6.67 -26.79 0.88
C VAL A 481 7.08 -27.91 1.84
N GLY A 482 8.36 -28.25 1.84
CA GLY A 482 8.93 -29.18 2.81
C GLY A 482 10.35 -29.60 2.45
N PHE A 483 10.82 -30.63 3.13
CA PHE A 483 12.15 -31.21 2.94
C PHE A 483 12.05 -32.66 2.49
N TYR A 484 12.96 -33.08 1.62
CA TYR A 484 13.06 -34.47 1.20
C TYR A 484 14.51 -34.89 1.05
N ASP A 485 14.79 -36.14 1.38
CA ASP A 485 16.10 -36.75 1.22
C ASP A 485 16.09 -37.78 0.10
N PRO A 486 16.70 -37.49 -1.06
CA PRO A 486 16.80 -38.46 -2.15
C PRO A 486 17.47 -39.79 -1.75
N LYS A 487 18.33 -39.78 -0.73
CA LYS A 487 19.02 -40.97 -0.23
C LYS A 487 18.23 -41.75 0.81
N ASN A 488 17.15 -41.19 1.34
CA ASN A 488 16.33 -41.79 2.39
C ASN A 488 17.14 -42.19 3.65
N GLU A 489 18.14 -41.39 4.04
CA GLU A 489 18.90 -41.56 5.30
C GLU A 489 18.45 -40.54 6.37
N ILE A 490 17.84 -39.43 5.95
CA ILE A 490 17.20 -38.42 6.80
C ILE A 490 15.70 -38.43 6.50
N ASP A 491 14.87 -38.49 7.54
CA ASP A 491 13.42 -38.54 7.39
C ASP A 491 12.88 -37.29 6.66
N SER A 492 12.23 -37.53 5.52
CA SER A 492 11.61 -36.48 4.71
C SER A 492 10.35 -35.94 5.41
N TYR A 493 10.01 -34.67 5.19
CA TYR A 493 8.94 -34.01 5.91
C TYR A 493 8.18 -32.98 5.06
N ILE A 494 6.85 -33.12 5.02
CA ILE A 494 5.92 -32.23 4.31
C ILE A 494 5.26 -31.28 5.33
N TYR A 495 5.49 -29.98 5.17
CA TYR A 495 4.88 -28.95 6.01
C TYR A 495 3.40 -28.74 5.67
N PRO A 496 2.60 -28.13 6.57
CA PRO A 496 1.25 -27.72 6.20
C PRO A 496 1.29 -26.73 5.03
N GLU A 497 0.33 -26.89 4.15
CA GLU A 497 0.13 -26.13 2.94
C GLU A 497 -0.08 -24.63 3.19
N LEU A 498 0.43 -23.79 2.30
CA LEU A 498 0.30 -22.33 2.37
C LEU A 498 -0.73 -21.86 1.36
N TYR A 499 -1.80 -21.19 1.82
CA TYR A 499 -2.85 -20.69 0.94
C TYR A 499 -2.65 -19.21 0.65
N GLY A 500 -2.42 -18.85 -0.61
CA GLY A 500 -2.18 -17.47 -1.06
C GLY A 500 -3.27 -16.95 -2.00
N SER A 501 -3.63 -15.68 -1.86
CA SER A 501 -4.63 -15.03 -2.72
C SER A 501 -4.11 -14.57 -4.08
N TYR A 502 -2.79 -14.65 -4.31
CA TYR A 502 -2.17 -14.32 -5.60
C TYR A 502 -0.89 -15.13 -5.80
N GLY A 503 -0.80 -15.84 -6.92
CA GLY A 503 0.41 -16.53 -7.34
C GLY A 503 0.30 -17.10 -8.75
N HIS A 504 1.37 -17.78 -9.15
CA HIS A 504 1.52 -18.35 -10.48
C HIS A 504 1.64 -19.87 -10.41
N VAL A 505 0.93 -20.58 -11.29
CA VAL A 505 1.01 -22.05 -11.45
C VAL A 505 1.67 -22.32 -12.79
N TYR A 506 2.69 -23.18 -12.79
CA TYR A 506 3.47 -23.51 -13.99
C TYR A 506 3.03 -24.85 -14.59
N SER A 507 3.23 -25.01 -15.89
CA SER A 507 3.09 -26.32 -16.54
C SER A 507 4.19 -27.25 -16.02
N GLN A 508 3.81 -28.49 -15.74
CA GLN A 508 4.74 -29.49 -15.23
C GLN A 508 5.46 -30.20 -16.37
N GLY A 509 6.76 -30.45 -16.21
CA GLY A 509 7.49 -31.38 -17.05
C GLY A 509 7.14 -32.83 -16.69
N THR A 510 7.50 -33.78 -17.55
CA THR A 510 7.46 -35.20 -17.22
C THR A 510 8.65 -35.55 -16.34
N ALA A 511 8.41 -36.18 -15.18
CA ALA A 511 9.49 -36.73 -14.36
C ALA A 511 10.02 -38.00 -15.05
N SER A 512 11.33 -38.10 -15.23
CA SER A 512 11.97 -39.34 -15.71
C SER A 512 11.72 -40.47 -14.69
N PRO A 513 11.62 -41.75 -15.11
CA PRO A 513 11.49 -42.89 -14.20
C PRO A 513 12.59 -42.97 -13.12
N LEU A 514 13.81 -42.48 -13.42
CA LEU A 514 14.93 -42.39 -12.47
C LEU A 514 15.02 -41.05 -11.74
N GLN A 515 13.90 -40.31 -11.68
CA GLN A 515 13.83 -39.01 -11.04
C GLN A 515 12.97 -39.01 -9.78
N CYS A 516 13.44 -38.36 -8.72
CA CYS A 516 12.56 -38.00 -7.60
C CYS A 516 11.41 -37.12 -8.09
N ARG A 517 10.23 -37.27 -7.48
CA ARG A 517 9.04 -36.52 -7.86
C ARG A 517 8.12 -36.31 -6.67
N ALA A 518 7.43 -35.17 -6.66
CA ALA A 518 6.25 -34.98 -5.83
C ALA A 518 5.00 -35.22 -6.67
N GLU A 519 4.02 -35.85 -6.07
CA GLU A 519 2.78 -36.27 -6.69
C GLU A 519 1.62 -35.67 -5.89
N VAL A 520 0.83 -34.81 -6.53
CA VAL A 520 -0.31 -34.14 -5.89
C VAL A 520 -1.60 -34.67 -6.47
N SER A 521 -2.44 -35.25 -5.62
CA SER A 521 -3.74 -35.79 -6.03
C SER A 521 -4.90 -34.84 -5.70
N TYR A 522 -5.97 -34.98 -6.47
CA TYR A 522 -7.21 -34.21 -6.38
C TYR A 522 -8.44 -35.14 -6.31
N ASP A 523 -9.64 -34.60 -6.04
CA ASP A 523 -10.88 -35.37 -5.79
C ASP A 523 -11.37 -36.21 -7.00
N LEU A 524 -10.80 -36.04 -8.20
CA LEU A 524 -11.26 -36.66 -9.47
C LEU A 524 -10.24 -37.60 -10.13
N SER A 525 -9.31 -38.20 -9.39
CA SER A 525 -8.19 -39.03 -9.90
C SER A 525 -7.21 -38.31 -10.85
N GLU A 526 -7.40 -37.00 -11.04
CA GLU A 526 -6.38 -36.12 -11.61
C GLU A 526 -5.19 -36.04 -10.64
N LYS A 527 -3.99 -35.95 -11.20
CA LYS A 527 -2.75 -35.87 -10.45
C LYS A 527 -1.75 -35.01 -11.19
N ASP A 528 -1.15 -34.07 -10.48
CA ASP A 528 -0.04 -33.27 -10.99
C ASP A 528 1.28 -33.86 -10.46
N ILE A 529 2.27 -34.03 -11.35
CA ILE A 529 3.59 -34.58 -11.05
C ILE A 529 4.63 -33.47 -11.14
N TYR A 530 5.43 -33.30 -10.10
CA TYR A 530 6.46 -32.28 -9.99
C TYR A 530 7.83 -32.96 -9.95
N PRO A 531 8.65 -32.84 -11.01
CA PRO A 531 10.01 -33.36 -11.01
C PRO A 531 10.87 -32.68 -9.93
N LEU A 532 11.64 -33.48 -9.19
CA LEU A 532 12.58 -33.06 -8.13
C LEU A 532 13.99 -33.60 -8.43
N THR A 533 15.01 -33.11 -7.73
CA THR A 533 16.40 -33.58 -7.89
C THR A 533 16.61 -34.93 -7.20
N SER A 534 17.19 -35.92 -7.90
CA SER A 534 17.49 -37.26 -7.34
C SER A 534 18.75 -37.35 -6.47
N GLU A 535 19.45 -36.24 -6.27
CA GLU A 535 20.68 -36.18 -5.50
C GLU A 535 20.56 -35.13 -4.41
N ARG A 536 21.16 -35.42 -3.24
CA ARG A 536 21.38 -34.39 -2.23
C ARG A 536 22.26 -33.28 -2.81
N ARG A 537 21.73 -32.05 -2.86
CA ARG A 537 22.51 -30.88 -3.30
C ARG A 537 23.54 -30.42 -2.26
N LYS A 538 23.40 -30.88 -1.01
CA LYS A 538 24.38 -30.77 0.08
C LYS A 538 24.41 -32.09 0.83
N SER A 539 25.59 -32.63 1.11
CA SER A 539 25.74 -33.99 1.64
C SER A 539 25.08 -34.23 2.99
N ASP A 540 24.98 -33.19 3.82
CA ASP A 540 24.56 -33.19 5.22
C ASP A 540 23.15 -32.61 5.44
N GLU A 541 22.43 -32.26 4.38
CA GLU A 541 21.10 -31.66 4.47
C GLU A 541 20.15 -32.25 3.42
N MET A 542 18.87 -32.34 3.77
CA MET A 542 17.78 -32.59 2.84
C MET A 542 17.69 -31.49 1.76
N ASN A 543 17.18 -31.85 0.59
CA ASN A 543 16.69 -30.87 -0.37
C ASN A 543 15.36 -30.28 0.14
N LYS A 544 15.03 -29.08 -0.32
CA LYS A 544 13.75 -28.41 -0.08
C LYS A 544 12.93 -28.44 -1.35
N PHE A 545 11.65 -28.78 -1.28
CA PHE A 545 10.71 -28.62 -2.38
C PHE A 545 9.78 -27.42 -2.13
N HIS A 546 9.34 -26.79 -3.22
CA HIS A 546 8.43 -25.65 -3.21
C HIS A 546 7.76 -25.48 -4.58
N PHE A 547 6.43 -25.57 -4.64
CA PHE A 547 5.69 -25.33 -5.89
C PHE A 547 4.24 -24.93 -5.61
N ASN A 548 3.62 -24.27 -6.57
CA ASN A 548 2.22 -23.86 -6.50
C ASN A 548 1.34 -24.86 -7.27
N VAL A 549 0.21 -25.21 -6.65
CA VAL A 549 -0.97 -25.75 -7.35
C VAL A 549 -2.09 -24.71 -7.30
N SER A 550 -3.05 -24.79 -8.23
CA SER A 550 -4.24 -23.94 -8.17
C SER A 550 -5.09 -24.30 -6.95
N ALA A 551 -5.46 -23.30 -6.15
CA ALA A 551 -6.34 -23.52 -4.99
C ALA A 551 -7.74 -24.02 -5.40
N GLU A 552 -8.20 -23.67 -6.62
CA GLU A 552 -9.49 -24.11 -7.16
C GLU A 552 -9.56 -25.62 -7.37
N LYS A 553 -8.43 -26.27 -7.68
CA LYS A 553 -8.34 -27.73 -7.85
C LYS A 553 -8.54 -28.51 -6.56
N LYS A 554 -8.47 -27.85 -5.39
CA LYS A 554 -8.61 -28.46 -4.05
C LYS A 554 -7.69 -29.69 -3.88
N PRO A 555 -6.36 -29.50 -3.84
CA PRO A 555 -5.43 -30.61 -3.60
C PRO A 555 -5.75 -31.30 -2.27
N ASN A 556 -5.70 -32.64 -2.26
CA ASN A 556 -6.10 -33.44 -1.08
C ASN A 556 -4.99 -34.35 -0.55
N LEU A 557 -3.97 -34.68 -1.35
CA LEU A 557 -2.85 -35.55 -0.96
C LEU A 557 -1.59 -35.12 -1.70
N ILE A 558 -0.45 -35.14 -0.99
CA ILE A 558 0.88 -35.04 -1.58
C ILE A 558 1.74 -36.21 -1.15
N GLU A 559 2.46 -36.80 -2.10
CA GLU A 559 3.40 -37.89 -1.89
C GLU A 559 4.74 -37.56 -2.55
N ILE A 560 5.85 -37.90 -1.91
CA ILE A 560 7.20 -37.73 -2.47
C ILE A 560 7.80 -39.10 -2.72
N PHE A 561 8.18 -39.35 -3.96
CA PHE A 561 8.82 -40.59 -4.39
C PHE A 561 10.24 -40.33 -4.87
N CYS A 562 11.13 -41.28 -4.65
CA CYS A 562 12.46 -41.30 -5.24
C CYS A 562 12.78 -42.69 -5.81
N PRO A 563 13.58 -42.77 -6.89
CA PRO A 563 14.01 -44.05 -7.45
C PRO A 563 14.79 -44.85 -6.40
N THR A 564 14.56 -46.15 -6.33
CA THR A 564 15.40 -47.04 -5.51
C THR A 564 16.70 -47.42 -6.20
N ALA A 565 16.73 -47.29 -7.54
CA ALA A 565 17.89 -47.62 -8.34
C ALA A 565 18.89 -46.47 -8.38
N ASN A 566 20.18 -46.80 -8.27
CA ASN A 566 21.26 -45.82 -8.36
C ASN A 566 21.55 -45.49 -9.84
N TYR A 567 21.34 -44.23 -10.23
CA TYR A 567 21.56 -43.77 -11.60
C TYR A 567 22.97 -44.06 -12.11
N ASP A 568 24.01 -43.76 -11.31
CA ASP A 568 25.40 -43.93 -11.74
C ASP A 568 25.78 -45.41 -11.90
N GLU A 569 25.24 -46.27 -11.04
CA GLU A 569 25.44 -47.72 -11.13
C GLU A 569 24.74 -48.29 -12.38
N LEU A 570 23.47 -47.93 -12.61
CA LEU A 570 22.73 -48.33 -13.79
C LEU A 570 23.39 -47.82 -15.07
N PHE A 571 23.78 -46.55 -15.09
CA PHE A 571 24.48 -45.94 -16.23
C PHE A 571 25.81 -46.64 -16.51
N SER A 572 26.59 -46.93 -15.47
CA SER A 572 27.88 -47.63 -15.62
C SER A 572 27.68 -49.05 -16.16
N ASN A 573 26.71 -49.79 -15.65
CA ASN A 573 26.38 -51.14 -16.12
C ASN A 573 25.88 -51.10 -17.57
N TRP A 574 24.95 -50.20 -17.88
CA TRP A 574 24.46 -49.99 -19.24
C TRP A 574 25.58 -49.63 -20.22
N LEU A 575 26.47 -48.72 -19.83
CA LEU A 575 27.57 -48.28 -20.71
C LEU A 575 28.59 -49.40 -20.95
N MET A 576 28.80 -50.27 -19.95
CA MET A 576 29.64 -51.46 -20.10
C MET A 576 29.02 -52.44 -21.10
N ASP A 577 27.71 -52.68 -21.02
CA ASP A 577 26.99 -53.52 -21.96
C ASP A 577 26.99 -52.93 -23.38
N GLU A 578 26.69 -51.64 -23.52
CA GLU A 578 26.65 -50.90 -24.79
C GLU A 578 28.01 -50.90 -25.52
N LEU A 579 29.11 -50.81 -24.76
CA LEU A 579 30.47 -50.82 -25.33
C LEU A 579 31.08 -52.23 -25.41
N GLU A 580 30.32 -53.26 -25.02
CA GLU A 580 30.69 -54.68 -24.98
C GLU A 580 31.96 -54.94 -24.15
N VAL A 581 32.07 -54.32 -22.97
CA VAL A 581 33.22 -54.45 -22.06
C VAL A 581 32.80 -54.87 -20.66
N LYS A 582 33.73 -55.48 -19.91
CA LYS A 582 33.52 -55.88 -18.51
C LYS A 582 33.99 -54.85 -17.49
N GLU A 583 34.88 -53.96 -17.90
CA GLU A 583 35.42 -52.89 -17.07
C GLU A 583 36.01 -51.79 -17.96
N PHE A 584 36.09 -50.57 -17.42
CA PHE A 584 36.83 -49.48 -18.03
C PHE A 584 38.24 -49.41 -17.46
N ASN A 585 39.23 -49.37 -18.35
CA ASN A 585 40.61 -49.18 -17.95
C ASN A 585 40.87 -47.70 -17.64
N SER A 586 41.58 -47.42 -16.55
CA SER A 586 42.04 -46.07 -16.24
C SER A 586 43.39 -45.81 -16.88
N TRP A 587 43.55 -44.66 -17.52
CA TRP A 587 44.85 -44.25 -18.01
C TRP A 587 45.80 -43.87 -16.85
N GLY A 588 47.00 -44.46 -16.84
CA GLY A 588 48.10 -44.07 -15.96
C GLY A 588 49.36 -43.77 -16.78
N GLU A 589 50.14 -42.77 -16.38
CA GLU A 589 51.28 -42.23 -17.14
C GLU A 589 52.36 -43.28 -17.52
N ASN A 590 52.41 -44.41 -16.80
CA ASN A 590 53.48 -45.41 -16.89
C ASN A 590 53.05 -46.80 -17.43
N ASN A 591 51.79 -47.01 -17.83
CA ASN A 591 51.35 -48.29 -18.39
C ASN A 591 51.00 -48.12 -19.87
N ARG A 592 51.91 -48.51 -20.78
CA ARG A 592 51.84 -48.30 -22.25
C ARG A 592 51.51 -49.58 -23.03
N LYS A 593 50.97 -50.57 -22.34
CA LYS A 593 50.55 -51.86 -22.88
C LYS A 593 49.09 -52.08 -22.52
N GLY A 594 48.36 -52.72 -23.41
CA GLY A 594 46.97 -53.09 -23.22
C GLY A 594 46.58 -54.15 -24.25
N GLU A 595 45.39 -54.69 -24.11
CA GLU A 595 44.83 -55.65 -25.07
C GLU A 595 43.98 -54.92 -26.11
N VAL A 596 44.06 -55.36 -27.37
CA VAL A 596 43.24 -54.79 -28.44
C VAL A 596 41.77 -55.03 -28.09
N GLY A 597 40.95 -53.99 -28.18
CA GLY A 597 39.53 -54.00 -27.81
C GLY A 597 39.23 -53.45 -26.42
N GLN A 598 40.23 -53.28 -25.54
CA GLN A 598 40.00 -52.66 -24.23
C GLN A 598 39.52 -51.21 -24.36
N VAL A 599 38.53 -50.84 -23.55
CA VAL A 599 38.04 -49.46 -23.46
C VAL A 599 38.65 -48.77 -22.26
N PHE A 600 39.09 -47.53 -22.48
CA PHE A 600 39.69 -46.68 -21.47
C PHE A 600 38.84 -45.43 -21.26
N TYR A 601 38.60 -45.10 -19.99
CA TYR A 601 37.94 -43.87 -19.57
C TYR A 601 38.98 -42.83 -19.16
N TYR A 602 38.91 -41.64 -19.76
CA TYR A 602 39.79 -40.53 -19.42
C TYR A 602 39.02 -39.41 -18.71
N SER A 603 39.00 -39.50 -17.39
CA SER A 603 38.26 -38.61 -16.50
C SER A 603 38.55 -37.12 -16.68
N LYS A 604 39.75 -36.74 -17.11
CA LYS A 604 40.11 -35.33 -17.34
C LYS A 604 39.26 -34.65 -18.42
N TYR A 605 38.85 -35.41 -19.44
CA TYR A 605 38.09 -34.89 -20.57
C TYR A 605 36.73 -35.59 -20.75
N ASP A 606 36.40 -36.54 -19.87
CA ASP A 606 35.18 -37.37 -19.95
C ASP A 606 35.05 -38.12 -21.28
N TYR A 607 36.16 -38.73 -21.74
CA TYR A 607 36.24 -39.43 -23.02
C TYR A 607 36.41 -40.94 -22.86
N TYR A 608 35.76 -41.69 -23.77
CA TYR A 608 35.92 -43.14 -23.88
C TYR A 608 36.64 -43.47 -25.19
N PHE A 609 37.71 -44.28 -25.08
CA PHE A 609 38.47 -44.75 -26.24
C PHE A 609 38.67 -46.26 -26.21
N ARG A 610 38.51 -46.91 -27.36
CA ARG A 610 38.86 -48.32 -27.57
C ARG A 610 40.28 -48.44 -28.12
N LEU A 611 41.08 -49.31 -27.52
CA LEU A 611 42.47 -49.54 -27.93
C LEU A 611 42.52 -50.45 -29.17
N LYS A 612 43.23 -50.02 -30.22
CA LYS A 612 43.38 -50.76 -31.48
C LYS A 612 44.68 -51.55 -31.61
N THR A 613 45.64 -51.32 -30.71
CA THR A 613 46.99 -51.90 -30.77
C THR A 613 47.42 -52.42 -29.40
N THR A 614 48.30 -53.43 -29.34
CA THR A 614 48.79 -54.00 -28.07
C THR A 614 49.73 -53.08 -27.26
N SER A 615 50.11 -51.93 -27.84
CA SER A 615 50.87 -50.88 -27.19
C SER A 615 50.53 -49.51 -27.77
N TYR A 616 50.71 -48.47 -26.97
CA TYR A 616 50.44 -47.09 -27.37
C TYR A 616 51.47 -46.12 -26.73
N TRP A 617 51.69 -44.97 -27.37
CA TRP A 617 52.69 -44.00 -26.88
C TRP A 617 52.11 -42.94 -25.94
N TYR A 618 50.85 -42.53 -26.17
CA TYR A 618 50.15 -41.49 -25.43
C TYR A 618 48.65 -41.76 -25.44
N PHE A 619 47.93 -41.19 -24.48
CA PHE A 619 46.47 -41.17 -24.47
C PHE A 619 45.95 -39.93 -25.23
N PRO A 620 44.94 -40.03 -26.11
CA PRO A 620 44.49 -38.89 -26.90
C PRO A 620 43.84 -37.81 -26.01
N SER A 621 44.21 -36.55 -26.25
CA SER A 621 43.58 -35.38 -25.62
C SER A 621 42.54 -34.70 -26.51
N LYS A 622 42.30 -35.24 -27.71
CA LYS A 622 41.30 -34.74 -28.67
C LYS A 622 40.27 -35.84 -28.95
N PRO A 623 38.98 -35.51 -29.08
CA PRO A 623 37.90 -36.47 -29.32
C PRO A 623 37.92 -36.97 -30.78
N LYS A 624 38.99 -37.68 -31.16
CA LYS A 624 39.13 -38.28 -32.49
C LYS A 624 39.93 -39.56 -32.45
N SER A 625 39.55 -40.50 -33.30
CA SER A 625 40.32 -41.72 -33.55
C SER A 625 41.70 -41.40 -34.15
N ASN A 626 42.70 -42.19 -33.79
CA ASN A 626 44.06 -42.15 -34.35
C ASN A 626 44.57 -43.57 -34.61
N ARG A 627 45.87 -43.77 -34.84
CA ARG A 627 46.40 -45.12 -35.14
C ARG A 627 46.32 -46.12 -33.98
N TYR A 628 46.33 -45.63 -32.74
CA TYR A 628 46.31 -46.46 -31.53
C TYR A 628 44.92 -46.55 -30.92
N TRP A 629 44.11 -45.49 -31.04
CA TRP A 629 42.86 -45.35 -30.31
C TRP A 629 41.69 -45.09 -31.26
N GLU A 630 40.55 -45.70 -30.99
CA GLU A 630 39.25 -45.38 -31.56
C GLU A 630 38.46 -44.55 -30.54
N PHE A 631 37.99 -43.37 -30.92
CA PHE A 631 37.14 -42.54 -30.07
C PHE A 631 35.71 -43.07 -30.13
N LEU A 632 35.14 -43.39 -28.96
CA LEU A 632 33.79 -43.95 -28.85
C LEU A 632 32.74 -42.88 -28.58
N GLY A 633 33.08 -41.87 -27.77
CA GLY A 633 32.16 -40.82 -27.38
C GLY A 633 32.58 -40.12 -26.09
N THR A 634 31.76 -39.15 -25.69
CA THR A 634 31.89 -38.48 -24.39
C THR A 634 30.91 -39.07 -23.38
N GLY A 635 31.20 -38.95 -22.08
CA GLY A 635 30.24 -39.36 -21.05
C GLY A 635 28.91 -38.61 -21.14
N GLU A 636 28.93 -37.33 -21.53
CA GLU A 636 27.72 -36.54 -21.77
C GLU A 636 26.86 -37.12 -22.92
N ASP A 637 27.48 -37.57 -24.01
CA ASP A 637 26.76 -38.20 -25.13
C ASP A 637 26.07 -39.49 -24.70
N PHE A 638 26.80 -40.35 -23.99
CA PHE A 638 26.27 -41.61 -23.47
C PHE A 638 25.19 -41.41 -22.41
N LYS A 639 25.35 -40.45 -21.49
CA LYS A 639 24.31 -40.12 -20.49
C LYS A 639 23.02 -39.64 -21.16
N ARG A 640 23.14 -38.85 -22.23
CA ARG A 640 22.00 -38.38 -23.01
C ARG A 640 21.28 -39.52 -23.74
N GLU A 641 22.02 -40.51 -24.23
CA GLU A 641 21.44 -41.71 -24.85
C GLU A 641 20.76 -42.61 -23.80
N PHE A 642 21.45 -42.92 -22.70
CA PHE A 642 20.89 -43.67 -21.58
C PHE A 642 19.59 -43.05 -21.07
N SER A 643 19.59 -41.74 -20.81
CA SER A 643 18.40 -41.02 -20.32
C SER A 643 17.21 -41.15 -21.30
N LYS A 644 17.46 -41.09 -22.62
CA LYS A 644 16.41 -41.30 -23.61
C LYS A 644 15.84 -42.71 -23.57
N GLN A 645 16.69 -43.74 -23.44
CA GLN A 645 16.23 -45.13 -23.34
C GLN A 645 15.41 -45.36 -22.05
N VAL A 646 15.82 -44.75 -20.93
CA VAL A 646 15.06 -44.74 -19.67
C VAL A 646 13.69 -44.08 -19.87
N ASP A 647 13.65 -42.88 -20.44
CA ASP A 647 12.41 -42.12 -20.64
C ASP A 647 11.44 -42.80 -21.62
N ASN A 648 11.96 -43.52 -22.62
CA ASN A 648 11.18 -44.31 -23.57
C ASN A 648 10.70 -45.67 -23.01
N GLY A 649 11.16 -46.05 -21.81
CA GLY A 649 10.86 -47.35 -21.20
C GLY A 649 11.58 -48.54 -21.86
N GLU A 650 12.64 -48.29 -22.64
CA GLU A 650 13.41 -49.32 -23.34
C GLU A 650 14.25 -50.18 -22.38
N LEU A 651 14.55 -49.66 -21.18
CA LEU A 651 15.32 -50.34 -20.14
C LEU A 651 14.44 -51.01 -19.05
N GLY A 652 13.13 -51.10 -19.28
CA GLY A 652 12.15 -51.70 -18.36
C GLY A 652 11.62 -50.74 -17.30
N GLU A 653 10.83 -51.28 -16.36
CA GLU A 653 10.23 -50.51 -15.27
C GLU A 653 11.21 -50.34 -14.10
N PHE A 654 11.29 -49.12 -13.57
CA PHE A 654 12.09 -48.79 -12.39
C PHE A 654 11.19 -48.64 -11.17
N SER A 655 11.57 -49.24 -10.05
CA SER A 655 10.86 -49.06 -8.79
C SER A 655 11.20 -47.72 -8.14
N SER A 656 10.18 -47.10 -7.55
CA SER A 656 10.34 -45.92 -6.69
C SER A 656 9.86 -46.21 -5.27
N GLN A 657 10.61 -45.71 -4.28
CA GLN A 657 10.21 -45.73 -2.87
C GLN A 657 9.43 -44.46 -2.54
N LEU A 658 8.37 -44.60 -1.73
CA LEU A 658 7.69 -43.49 -1.09
C LEU A 658 8.54 -43.00 0.09
N LEU A 659 8.92 -41.73 0.08
CA LEU A 659 9.68 -41.10 1.17
C LEU A 659 8.76 -40.55 2.26
N VAL A 660 7.70 -39.84 1.87
CA VAL A 660 6.76 -39.20 2.79
C VAL A 660 5.45 -38.91 2.07
N SER A 661 4.34 -38.97 2.81
CA SER A 661 2.99 -38.70 2.34
C SER A 661 2.25 -37.82 3.34
N LYS A 662 1.34 -36.97 2.85
CA LYS A 662 0.52 -36.09 3.70
C LYS A 662 -0.81 -35.73 3.07
N ASP A 663 -1.89 -35.90 3.83
CA ASP A 663 -3.21 -35.37 3.51
C ASP A 663 -3.23 -33.83 3.65
N LEU A 664 -3.86 -33.18 2.67
CA LEU A 664 -3.97 -31.72 2.58
C LEU A 664 -5.37 -31.27 2.97
N SER A 665 -5.47 -30.13 3.64
CA SER A 665 -6.70 -29.63 4.23
C SER A 665 -6.96 -28.17 3.90
N GLN A 666 -8.22 -27.79 3.71
CA GLN A 666 -8.54 -26.38 3.45
C GLN A 666 -8.15 -25.47 4.64
N PRO A 667 -7.76 -24.21 4.39
CA PRO A 667 -7.27 -23.35 5.46
C PRO A 667 -8.40 -23.00 6.42
N LYS A 668 -8.10 -23.04 7.73
CA LYS A 668 -9.05 -22.59 8.76
C LYS A 668 -9.43 -21.12 8.61
N ILE A 669 -8.48 -20.29 8.17
CA ILE A 669 -8.66 -18.86 7.90
C ILE A 669 -8.29 -18.64 6.44
N LYS A 670 -9.24 -18.23 5.60
CA LYS A 670 -8.96 -17.90 4.21
C LYS A 670 -8.02 -16.69 4.10
N PRO A 671 -7.14 -16.64 3.09
CA PRO A 671 -6.33 -15.45 2.86
C PRO A 671 -7.22 -14.25 2.54
N ARG A 672 -6.79 -13.06 2.94
CA ARG A 672 -7.41 -11.81 2.46
C ARG A 672 -7.23 -11.71 0.93
N PRO A 673 -8.20 -11.14 0.19
CA PRO A 673 -8.03 -10.91 -1.24
C PRO A 673 -6.75 -10.11 -1.54
N ALA A 674 -6.18 -10.34 -2.73
CA ALA A 674 -5.04 -9.56 -3.18
C ALA A 674 -5.45 -8.12 -3.52
N VAL A 675 -4.58 -7.16 -3.24
CA VAL A 675 -4.77 -5.75 -3.60
C VAL A 675 -3.89 -5.42 -4.79
N ILE A 676 -4.47 -4.86 -5.86
CA ILE A 676 -3.74 -4.42 -7.05
C ILE A 676 -3.92 -2.90 -7.18
N VAL A 677 -2.80 -2.19 -7.33
CA VAL A 677 -2.75 -0.72 -7.45
C VAL A 677 -1.91 -0.34 -8.66
N GLY A 678 -2.35 0.68 -9.39
CA GLY A 678 -1.68 1.24 -10.56
C GLY A 678 -2.15 0.65 -11.90
N GLU A 679 -1.60 1.19 -12.99
CA GLU A 679 -2.05 0.96 -14.37
C GLU A 679 -3.59 1.07 -14.50
N GLU A 680 -4.25 0.14 -15.18
CA GLU A 680 -5.70 0.11 -15.42
C GLU A 680 -6.55 0.00 -14.15
N TYR A 681 -5.98 -0.50 -13.04
CA TYR A 681 -6.69 -0.67 -11.77
C TYR A 681 -6.74 0.62 -10.95
N GLN A 682 -5.82 1.55 -11.22
CA GLN A 682 -5.61 2.77 -10.43
C GLN A 682 -5.66 2.46 -8.92
N TYR A 683 -6.71 2.89 -8.22
CA TYR A 683 -6.93 2.63 -6.80
C TYR A 683 -8.22 1.85 -6.51
N GLU A 684 -8.92 1.39 -7.54
CA GLU A 684 -10.27 0.84 -7.41
C GLU A 684 -10.30 -0.43 -6.56
N VAL A 685 -9.35 -1.36 -6.74
CA VAL A 685 -9.32 -2.62 -5.97
C VAL A 685 -9.12 -2.35 -4.48
N ALA A 686 -8.22 -1.42 -4.13
CA ALA A 686 -7.98 -1.02 -2.75
C ALA A 686 -9.23 -0.35 -2.15
N LYS A 687 -9.82 0.63 -2.85
CA LYS A 687 -11.07 1.30 -2.43
C LYS A 687 -12.22 0.31 -2.26
N ARG A 688 -12.38 -0.64 -3.19
CA ARG A 688 -13.43 -1.68 -3.18
C ARG A 688 -13.32 -2.58 -1.95
N LEU A 689 -12.12 -3.09 -1.68
CA LEU A 689 -11.88 -3.97 -0.53
C LEU A 689 -12.06 -3.20 0.79
N SER A 690 -11.58 -1.97 0.87
CA SER A 690 -11.82 -1.11 2.04
C SER A 690 -13.30 -0.80 2.25
N SER A 691 -14.06 -0.56 1.17
CA SER A 691 -15.51 -0.31 1.23
C SER A 691 -16.29 -1.54 1.72
N LYS A 692 -15.77 -2.75 1.53
CA LYS A 692 -16.37 -3.98 2.08
C LYS A 692 -16.12 -4.16 3.58
N ASP A 693 -15.13 -3.47 4.14
CA ASP A 693 -14.73 -3.57 5.54
C ASP A 693 -15.21 -2.40 6.41
N VAL A 694 -15.88 -1.39 5.84
CA VAL A 694 -16.39 -0.25 6.62
C VAL A 694 -17.48 -0.68 7.59
N LYS A 695 -17.48 -0.06 8.78
CA LYS A 695 -18.49 -0.28 9.81
C LYS A 695 -19.87 0.14 9.31
N THR A 696 -20.87 -0.68 9.59
CA THR A 696 -22.30 -0.38 9.42
C THR A 696 -22.82 0.46 10.58
N PHE A 697 -24.00 1.09 10.43
CA PHE A 697 -24.62 1.88 11.49
C PHE A 697 -24.94 1.02 12.71
N LEU A 698 -25.29 -0.25 12.52
CA LEU A 698 -25.46 -1.20 13.62
C LEU A 698 -24.16 -1.38 14.44
N GLU A 699 -23.01 -1.48 13.77
CA GLU A 699 -21.71 -1.55 14.44
C GLU A 699 -21.28 -0.20 15.06
N LEU A 700 -21.94 0.89 14.66
CA LEU A 700 -21.77 2.24 15.19
C LEU A 700 -22.89 2.64 16.15
N ASP A 701 -23.79 1.74 16.53
CA ASP A 701 -25.02 2.08 17.25
C ASP A 701 -24.73 2.89 18.52
N ALA A 702 -23.81 2.42 19.36
CA ALA A 702 -23.41 3.14 20.58
C ALA A 702 -22.84 4.55 20.31
N LEU A 703 -22.21 4.78 19.16
CA LEU A 703 -21.68 6.08 18.77
C LEU A 703 -22.78 6.99 18.22
N LEU A 704 -23.65 6.44 17.36
CA LEU A 704 -24.74 7.17 16.71
C LEU A 704 -25.85 7.54 17.70
N GLN A 705 -26.17 6.67 18.66
CA GLN A 705 -27.15 6.94 19.73
C GLN A 705 -26.68 8.04 20.71
N GLN A 706 -25.37 8.27 20.81
CA GLN A 706 -24.81 9.39 21.59
C GLN A 706 -24.85 10.71 20.82
N GLN A 707 -25.25 10.69 19.55
CA GLN A 707 -25.46 11.90 18.78
C GLN A 707 -26.94 12.24 18.78
N ASP A 708 -27.24 13.53 18.92
CA ASP A 708 -28.62 14.02 18.96
C ASP A 708 -28.98 14.68 17.63
N PHE A 709 -29.42 13.88 16.65
CA PHE A 709 -29.80 14.38 15.34
C PHE A 709 -31.26 14.82 15.32
N GLY A 710 -31.54 16.09 15.00
CA GLY A 710 -32.90 16.62 14.90
C GLY A 710 -33.54 16.48 13.52
N ASN A 711 -32.74 16.21 12.48
CA ASN A 711 -33.22 16.07 11.11
C ASN A 711 -32.24 15.24 10.24
N PHE A 712 -32.67 14.92 9.02
CA PHE A 712 -31.89 14.14 8.06
C PHE A 712 -30.61 14.87 7.58
N GLU A 713 -30.60 16.20 7.55
CA GLU A 713 -29.44 16.98 7.09
C GLU A 713 -28.29 16.89 8.10
N GLU A 714 -28.59 17.04 9.39
CA GLU A 714 -27.62 16.86 10.48
C GLU A 714 -27.03 15.44 10.49
N PHE A 715 -27.87 14.41 10.35
CA PHE A 715 -27.42 13.02 10.26
C PHE A 715 -26.52 12.81 9.03
N SER A 716 -26.96 13.26 7.85
CA SER A 716 -26.19 13.11 6.61
C SER A 716 -24.84 13.82 6.67
N LYS A 717 -24.79 15.01 7.29
CA LYS A 717 -23.55 15.76 7.54
C LYS A 717 -22.61 15.01 8.49
N TYR A 718 -23.15 14.34 9.51
CA TYR A 718 -22.34 13.49 10.38
C TYR A 718 -21.77 12.29 9.64
N ILE A 719 -22.59 11.57 8.87
CA ILE A 719 -22.15 10.42 8.07
C ILE A 719 -21.06 10.83 7.07
N LYS A 720 -21.26 11.94 6.35
CA LYS A 720 -20.25 12.52 5.47
C LYS A 720 -18.89 12.66 6.17
N ASN A 721 -18.89 13.25 7.37
CA ASN A 721 -17.66 13.50 8.12
C ASN A 721 -17.07 12.21 8.71
N TYR A 722 -17.91 11.30 9.21
CA TYR A 722 -17.49 10.05 9.84
C TYR A 722 -16.73 9.15 8.85
N TYR A 723 -17.28 8.97 7.64
CA TYR A 723 -16.65 8.17 6.60
C TYR A 723 -15.67 8.97 5.73
N ASN A 724 -15.45 10.25 6.04
CA ASN A 724 -14.52 11.14 5.34
C ASN A 724 -14.76 11.21 3.82
N VAL A 725 -16.03 11.36 3.42
CA VAL A 725 -16.42 11.56 2.02
C VAL A 725 -16.71 13.04 1.76
N SER A 726 -16.58 13.48 0.51
CA SER A 726 -16.81 14.88 0.12
C SER A 726 -18.28 15.28 0.31
N GLU A 727 -19.19 14.38 -0.02
CA GLU A 727 -20.63 14.53 0.10
C GLU A 727 -21.32 13.16 0.23
N VAL A 728 -22.56 13.17 0.70
CA VAL A 728 -23.46 12.02 0.58
C VAL A 728 -24.26 12.20 -0.70
N LYS A 729 -24.03 11.31 -1.67
CA LYS A 729 -24.61 11.39 -3.00
C LYS A 729 -26.04 10.87 -3.03
N SER A 730 -26.73 11.15 -4.12
CA SER A 730 -28.03 10.58 -4.46
C SER A 730 -27.95 9.84 -5.80
N TRP A 731 -28.99 9.09 -6.15
CA TRP A 731 -29.04 8.33 -7.40
C TRP A 731 -28.72 9.20 -8.63
N SER A 732 -27.90 8.68 -9.55
CA SER A 732 -27.67 9.26 -10.87
C SER A 732 -28.04 8.27 -11.97
N ASP A 733 -28.78 8.74 -12.98
CA ASP A 733 -29.14 7.93 -14.16
C ASP A 733 -27.93 7.58 -15.05
N SER A 734 -26.79 8.27 -14.88
CA SER A 734 -25.53 7.87 -15.51
C SER A 734 -25.05 6.50 -15.03
N ARG A 735 -25.43 6.10 -13.80
CA ARG A 735 -24.98 4.86 -13.13
C ARG A 735 -23.46 4.70 -13.05
N GLN A 736 -22.76 5.82 -13.06
CA GLN A 736 -21.32 5.92 -12.87
C GLN A 736 -21.04 6.65 -11.55
N GLY A 737 -20.10 6.15 -10.77
CA GLY A 737 -19.68 6.76 -9.50
C GLY A 737 -18.27 6.32 -9.10
N GLU A 738 -17.77 6.88 -8.00
CA GLU A 738 -16.46 6.47 -7.46
C GLU A 738 -16.63 5.44 -6.35
N VAL A 739 -15.89 4.34 -6.45
CA VAL A 739 -15.88 3.32 -5.39
C VAL A 739 -15.49 3.95 -4.05
N GLY A 740 -16.27 3.67 -3.01
CA GLY A 740 -16.12 4.28 -1.68
C GLY A 740 -17.01 5.49 -1.42
N ASP A 741 -17.65 6.06 -2.45
CA ASP A 741 -18.68 7.09 -2.28
C ASP A 741 -19.84 6.56 -1.44
N ILE A 742 -20.41 7.43 -0.61
CA ILE A 742 -21.62 7.13 0.15
C ILE A 742 -22.81 7.76 -0.53
N TYR A 743 -23.88 6.98 -0.64
CA TYR A 743 -25.15 7.39 -1.20
C TYR A 743 -26.24 7.26 -0.15
N SER A 744 -27.20 8.17 -0.21
CA SER A 744 -28.46 8.06 0.51
C SER A 744 -29.59 7.73 -0.45
N TYR A 745 -30.52 6.90 0.01
CA TYR A 745 -31.63 6.38 -0.75
C TYR A 745 -32.91 6.45 0.09
N SER A 746 -33.84 7.31 -0.32
CA SER A 746 -35.19 7.33 0.24
C SER A 746 -35.94 6.09 -0.24
N ASN A 747 -35.93 5.04 0.57
CA ASN A 747 -36.39 3.72 0.16
C ASN A 747 -37.94 3.69 0.15
N PRO A 748 -38.59 3.55 -1.03
CA PRO A 748 -40.03 3.59 -1.12
C PRO A 748 -40.69 2.32 -0.57
N TYR A 749 -39.94 1.22 -0.40
CA TYR A 749 -40.44 -0.06 0.05
C TYR A 749 -40.49 -0.15 1.58
N SER A 750 -39.42 0.26 2.27
CA SER A 750 -39.37 0.31 3.74
C SER A 750 -39.93 1.61 4.31
N GLY A 751 -39.89 2.71 3.56
CA GLY A 751 -40.24 4.04 4.06
C GLY A 751 -39.17 4.65 4.97
N THR A 752 -37.91 4.25 4.78
CA THR A 752 -36.74 4.74 5.54
C THR A 752 -35.76 5.49 4.62
N GLN A 753 -34.87 6.28 5.22
CA GLN A 753 -33.72 6.87 4.54
C GLN A 753 -32.49 5.97 4.74
N ASP A 754 -32.19 5.17 3.72
CA ASP A 754 -31.13 4.17 3.73
C ASP A 754 -29.80 4.74 3.21
N TYR A 755 -28.69 4.27 3.75
CA TYR A 755 -27.35 4.65 3.33
C TYR A 755 -26.57 3.45 2.79
N PHE A 756 -25.85 3.67 1.69
CA PHE A 756 -25.04 2.66 1.02
C PHE A 756 -23.67 3.21 0.68
N ILE A 757 -22.65 2.36 0.74
CA ILE A 757 -21.33 2.65 0.17
C ILE A 757 -21.17 1.91 -1.17
N LEU A 758 -20.63 2.61 -2.17
CA LEU A 758 -20.44 2.07 -3.51
C LEU A 758 -19.20 1.15 -3.56
N ILE A 759 -19.37 -0.03 -4.17
CA ILE A 759 -18.33 -1.07 -4.30
C ILE A 759 -17.84 -1.21 -5.75
N GLU A 760 -18.67 -0.87 -6.72
CA GLU A 760 -18.34 -0.95 -8.16
C GLU A 760 -18.70 0.37 -8.84
N SER A 761 -17.82 0.92 -9.67
CA SER A 761 -18.00 2.23 -10.30
C SER A 761 -19.16 2.28 -11.30
N ASP A 762 -19.39 1.21 -12.05
CA ASP A 762 -20.58 1.00 -12.90
C ASP A 762 -21.66 0.22 -12.13
N TYR A 763 -22.71 0.90 -11.69
CA TYR A 763 -23.62 0.36 -10.68
C TYR A 763 -25.06 0.11 -11.14
N GLY A 764 -25.66 -0.95 -10.58
CA GLY A 764 -27.09 -1.22 -10.69
C GLY A 764 -27.92 -0.49 -9.65
N TYR A 765 -29.23 -0.75 -9.65
CA TYR A 765 -30.16 -0.15 -8.69
C TYR A 765 -29.80 -0.46 -7.23
N PHE A 766 -30.18 0.46 -6.34
CA PHE A 766 -30.15 0.23 -4.90
C PHE A 766 -30.95 -1.03 -4.53
N PRO A 767 -30.44 -1.86 -3.61
CA PRO A 767 -31.23 -2.91 -2.97
C PRO A 767 -32.43 -2.31 -2.23
N THR A 768 -33.60 -2.92 -2.40
CA THR A 768 -34.86 -2.44 -1.81
C THR A 768 -35.14 -3.03 -0.43
N HIS A 769 -34.40 -4.07 -0.05
CA HIS A 769 -34.62 -4.87 1.16
C HIS A 769 -33.54 -4.66 2.23
N GLN A 770 -32.83 -3.52 2.20
CA GLN A 770 -31.82 -3.18 3.23
C GLN A 770 -30.71 -4.25 3.36
N TYR A 771 -30.28 -4.81 2.22
CA TYR A 771 -29.17 -5.75 2.13
C TYR A 771 -28.14 -5.28 1.11
N SER A 772 -26.89 -5.70 1.27
CA SER A 772 -25.84 -5.47 0.27
C SER A 772 -26.09 -6.29 -1.01
N ASN A 773 -25.62 -5.78 -2.16
CA ASN A 773 -25.54 -6.53 -3.41
C ASN A 773 -24.12 -6.40 -4.01
N LYS A 774 -23.93 -6.79 -5.27
CA LYS A 774 -22.60 -6.72 -5.91
C LYS A 774 -22.08 -5.27 -6.10
N TYR A 775 -22.98 -4.28 -6.14
CA TYR A 775 -22.65 -2.87 -6.38
C TYR A 775 -22.60 -2.05 -5.09
N TRP A 776 -23.44 -2.39 -4.11
CA TRP A 776 -23.72 -1.58 -2.93
C TRP A 776 -23.52 -2.39 -1.66
N ARG A 777 -22.83 -1.83 -0.66
CA ARG A 777 -22.92 -2.31 0.71
C ARG A 777 -23.88 -1.43 1.50
N TYR A 778 -24.88 -2.06 2.10
CA TYR A 778 -25.83 -1.39 2.98
C TYR A 778 -25.13 -1.02 4.29
N LEU A 779 -25.26 0.25 4.70
CA LEU A 779 -24.71 0.76 5.94
C LEU A 779 -25.76 0.79 7.06
N GLY A 780 -27.00 1.18 6.75
CA GLY A 780 -28.08 1.32 7.74
C GLY A 780 -29.09 2.41 7.33
N SER A 781 -30.13 2.59 8.14
CA SER A 781 -31.11 3.67 7.98
C SER A 781 -30.91 4.74 9.04
N SER A 782 -31.17 6.00 8.71
CA SER A 782 -31.06 7.09 9.70
C SER A 782 -32.24 7.19 10.66
N ASP A 783 -33.39 6.60 10.31
CA ASP A 783 -34.68 6.78 11.00
C ASP A 783 -34.64 6.39 12.50
N GLU A 784 -33.76 5.47 12.90
CA GLU A 784 -33.61 5.04 14.30
C GLU A 784 -32.80 6.05 15.15
N TYR A 785 -32.06 6.95 14.51
CA TYR A 785 -31.11 7.85 15.15
C TYR A 785 -31.59 9.32 15.16
N ILE A 786 -32.66 9.64 14.44
CA ILE A 786 -33.19 11.02 14.36
C ILE A 786 -34.33 11.20 15.37
N ASN A 787 -34.22 12.24 16.20
CA ASN A 787 -35.30 12.68 17.06
C ASN A 787 -36.19 13.70 16.33
N PHE A 788 -37.37 13.25 15.90
CA PHE A 788 -38.34 14.07 15.19
C PHE A 788 -39.21 14.97 16.10
N ASN A 789 -39.02 14.92 17.42
CA ASN A 789 -39.72 15.82 18.35
C ASN A 789 -39.20 17.25 18.21
N LEU A 790 -40.01 18.24 18.62
CA LEU A 790 -39.60 19.64 18.62
C LEU A 790 -38.36 19.85 19.51
N ASN A 791 -37.29 20.35 18.92
CA ASN A 791 -36.05 20.62 19.62
C ASN A 791 -36.20 21.95 20.38
N PRO A 792 -35.93 21.99 21.70
CA PRO A 792 -36.14 23.18 22.51
C PRO A 792 -35.33 24.40 22.06
N PHE A 793 -34.22 24.20 21.34
CA PHE A 793 -33.26 25.25 20.97
C PHE A 793 -33.53 25.99 19.65
N TYR A 794 -34.40 25.48 18.77
CA TYR A 794 -34.61 26.05 17.43
C TYR A 794 -35.36 27.41 17.38
N ASP A 795 -35.69 28.00 18.53
CA ASP A 795 -36.62 29.14 18.67
C ASP A 795 -36.11 30.30 19.57
N LEU A 796 -34.96 30.14 20.24
CA LEU A 796 -34.67 30.97 21.43
C LEU A 796 -34.31 32.44 21.17
N ASN A 797 -33.98 32.80 19.92
CA ASN A 797 -33.64 34.18 19.56
C ASN A 797 -34.70 34.92 18.74
N SER A 798 -35.84 34.29 18.41
CA SER A 798 -36.90 34.92 17.65
C SER A 798 -38.14 35.05 18.53
N LYS A 799 -38.55 36.28 18.84
CA LYS A 799 -39.90 36.53 19.38
C LYS A 799 -40.97 36.52 18.26
N THR A 800 -40.69 35.91 17.11
CA THR A 800 -41.34 36.24 15.83
C THR A 800 -41.71 35.07 14.95
N LEU A 801 -41.17 33.86 15.17
CA LEU A 801 -41.55 32.71 14.35
C LEU A 801 -42.93 32.19 14.76
N ASN A 802 -43.82 32.02 13.79
CA ASN A 802 -45.08 31.29 14.01
C ASN A 802 -44.83 29.76 14.02
N GLU A 803 -45.84 28.96 14.37
CA GLU A 803 -45.67 27.51 14.55
C GLU A 803 -45.22 26.80 13.26
N GLU A 804 -45.65 27.29 12.10
CA GLU A 804 -45.25 26.75 10.80
C GLU A 804 -43.80 27.10 10.46
N GLU A 805 -43.39 28.35 10.71
CA GLU A 805 -42.01 28.78 10.51
C GLU A 805 -41.03 28.02 11.43
N LEU A 806 -41.43 27.69 12.65
CA LEU A 806 -40.66 26.83 13.55
C LEU A 806 -40.42 25.44 12.94
N LEU A 807 -41.47 24.80 12.43
CA LEU A 807 -41.37 23.47 11.80
C LEU A 807 -40.44 23.51 10.59
N LEU A 808 -40.59 24.51 9.73
CA LEU A 808 -39.73 24.71 8.58
C LEU A 808 -38.27 24.91 8.98
N THR A 809 -38.02 25.74 10.01
CA THR A 809 -36.66 26.01 10.51
C THR A 809 -36.02 24.75 11.11
N GLN A 810 -36.76 23.99 11.94
CA GLN A 810 -36.23 22.79 12.60
C GLN A 810 -35.85 21.69 11.61
N PHE A 811 -36.71 21.43 10.62
CA PHE A 811 -36.50 20.34 9.66
C PHE A 811 -35.76 20.79 8.40
N GLY A 812 -35.30 22.05 8.35
CA GLY A 812 -34.59 22.61 7.21
C GLY A 812 -35.43 22.65 5.93
N LYS A 813 -36.75 22.82 6.05
CA LYS A 813 -37.69 22.76 4.93
C LYS A 813 -38.14 24.16 4.50
N LYS A 814 -38.55 24.27 3.24
CA LYS A 814 -38.90 25.55 2.61
C LYS A 814 -40.39 25.86 2.64
N ASP A 815 -41.22 24.81 2.62
CA ASP A 815 -42.68 24.93 2.48
C ASP A 815 -43.41 23.84 3.26
N ILE A 816 -44.68 24.14 3.59
CA ILE A 816 -45.62 23.17 4.16
C ILE A 816 -46.63 22.78 3.10
N TYR A 817 -46.76 21.47 2.88
CA TYR A 817 -47.58 20.91 1.81
C TYR A 817 -48.92 20.38 2.32
N SER A 818 -49.93 20.43 1.45
CA SER A 818 -51.19 19.71 1.68
C SER A 818 -51.12 18.28 1.14
N TRP A 819 -52.03 17.41 1.59
CA TRP A 819 -52.12 16.02 1.08
C TRP A 819 -52.13 15.93 -0.46
N SER A 820 -52.77 16.90 -1.13
CA SER A 820 -52.88 16.91 -2.60
C SER A 820 -51.52 17.05 -3.31
N GLN A 821 -50.54 17.64 -2.64
CA GLN A 821 -49.19 17.91 -3.16
C GLN A 821 -48.18 16.80 -2.84
N ARG A 822 -48.58 15.75 -2.12
CA ARG A 822 -47.66 14.67 -1.70
C ARG A 822 -46.92 13.97 -2.86
N LYS A 823 -47.49 14.00 -4.06
CA LYS A 823 -46.88 13.40 -5.27
C LYS A 823 -45.86 14.29 -5.96
N SER A 824 -45.77 15.57 -5.60
CA SER A 824 -44.85 16.53 -6.23
C SER A 824 -43.56 16.77 -5.44
N THR A 825 -43.46 16.25 -4.21
CA THR A 825 -42.27 16.40 -3.36
C THR A 825 -41.11 15.57 -3.89
N LYS A 826 -39.88 16.06 -3.68
CA LYS A 826 -38.63 15.44 -4.15
C LYS A 826 -37.67 15.06 -3.04
N GLU A 827 -37.85 15.61 -1.84
CA GLU A 827 -36.98 15.41 -0.70
C GLU A 827 -37.67 14.63 0.43
N VAL A 828 -36.88 13.90 1.20
CA VAL A 828 -37.36 13.19 2.39
C VAL A 828 -37.63 14.19 3.52
N GLY A 829 -38.65 13.90 4.33
CA GLY A 829 -38.98 14.69 5.50
C GLY A 829 -39.65 16.04 5.18
N GLU A 830 -40.28 16.19 4.01
CA GLU A 830 -41.07 17.39 3.72
C GLU A 830 -42.22 17.54 4.72
N VAL A 831 -42.50 18.77 5.13
CA VAL A 831 -43.52 19.07 6.16
C VAL A 831 -44.89 19.14 5.51
N PHE A 832 -45.86 18.46 6.09
CA PHE A 832 -47.24 18.43 5.62
C PHE A 832 -48.21 18.84 6.71
N VAL A 833 -49.33 19.42 6.27
CA VAL A 833 -50.45 19.77 7.12
C VAL A 833 -51.73 19.02 6.75
N TYR A 834 -52.42 18.53 7.77
CA TYR A 834 -53.70 17.86 7.68
C TYR A 834 -54.74 18.54 8.59
N ASN A 835 -55.79 19.10 8.00
CA ASN A 835 -56.97 19.53 8.75
C ASN A 835 -57.79 18.29 9.12
N ASN A 836 -57.52 17.72 10.29
CA ASN A 836 -58.05 16.43 10.69
C ASN A 836 -59.56 16.54 11.01
N PRO A 837 -60.43 15.89 10.23
CA PRO A 837 -61.88 16.05 10.37
C PRO A 837 -62.43 15.33 11.61
N TYR A 838 -61.65 14.44 12.23
CA TYR A 838 -62.07 13.61 13.36
C TYR A 838 -61.87 14.33 14.69
N ASN A 839 -60.72 14.97 14.89
CA ASN A 839 -60.37 15.71 16.11
C ASN A 839 -60.57 17.25 15.96
N LYS A 840 -60.83 17.74 14.74
CA LYS A 840 -60.94 19.17 14.38
C LYS A 840 -59.66 19.98 14.59
N ASN A 841 -58.51 19.32 14.71
CA ASN A 841 -57.21 19.95 14.82
C ASN A 841 -56.49 20.05 13.46
N LYS A 842 -55.49 20.91 13.41
CA LYS A 842 -54.54 21.01 12.30
C LYS A 842 -53.30 20.22 12.70
N ASP A 843 -53.09 19.07 12.08
CA ASP A 843 -52.04 18.10 12.41
C ASP A 843 -50.86 18.24 11.43
N TYR A 844 -49.63 18.17 11.93
CA TYR A 844 -48.41 18.26 11.11
C TYR A 844 -47.66 16.93 11.06
N PHE A 845 -47.16 16.60 9.87
CA PHE A 845 -46.46 15.36 9.60
C PHE A 845 -45.21 15.59 8.75
N LEU A 846 -44.18 14.77 8.94
CA LEU A 846 -43.11 14.62 7.94
C LEU A 846 -43.45 13.48 6.99
N GLN A 847 -43.23 13.72 5.69
CA GLN A 847 -43.35 12.68 4.69
C GLN A 847 -42.13 11.76 4.72
N LYS A 848 -42.36 10.46 4.92
CA LYS A 848 -41.29 9.45 4.88
C LYS A 848 -40.76 9.18 3.46
N ARG A 849 -41.64 9.29 2.47
CA ARG A 849 -41.35 8.92 1.07
C ARG A 849 -41.65 10.07 0.12
N PRO A 850 -40.62 10.67 -0.52
CA PRO A 850 -40.83 11.71 -1.52
C PRO A 850 -41.77 11.22 -2.63
N GLY A 851 -42.69 12.06 -3.07
CA GLY A 851 -43.64 11.73 -4.14
C GLY A 851 -44.71 10.67 -3.78
N SER A 852 -44.77 10.19 -2.53
CA SER A 852 -45.71 9.15 -2.09
C SER A 852 -46.44 9.54 -0.81
N GLY A 853 -47.54 8.86 -0.50
CA GLY A 853 -48.25 9.07 0.75
C GLY A 853 -49.66 8.51 0.69
N TRP A 854 -49.95 7.54 1.55
CA TRP A 854 -51.31 7.07 1.76
C TRP A 854 -52.11 8.05 2.62
N TYR A 855 -53.28 7.63 3.09
CA TYR A 855 -54.10 8.45 3.98
C TYR A 855 -53.37 8.74 5.30
N TYR A 856 -53.57 9.95 5.82
CA TYR A 856 -53.12 10.29 7.16
C TYR A 856 -53.76 9.36 8.21
N PRO A 857 -53.04 9.06 9.30
CA PRO A 857 -53.59 8.42 10.48
C PRO A 857 -54.74 9.24 11.06
N LYS A 858 -55.78 8.57 11.58
CA LYS A 858 -56.95 9.24 12.18
C LYS A 858 -56.69 9.67 13.63
N ASN A 859 -55.69 9.07 14.26
CA ASN A 859 -55.41 9.11 15.69
C ASN A 859 -54.14 9.89 16.05
N SER A 860 -53.67 10.80 15.19
CA SER A 860 -52.52 11.65 15.50
C SER A 860 -51.25 10.84 15.86
N GLU A 861 -50.99 9.78 15.11
CA GLU A 861 -49.83 8.90 15.27
C GLU A 861 -49.03 8.81 13.97
N SER A 862 -47.79 8.32 14.04
CA SER A 862 -46.99 7.98 12.85
C SER A 862 -47.50 6.69 12.17
N ASN A 863 -47.28 6.54 10.86
CA ASN A 863 -47.54 5.30 10.13
C ASN A 863 -46.44 5.00 9.08
N ASN A 864 -46.74 4.16 8.10
CA ASN A 864 -45.81 3.76 7.03
C ASN A 864 -45.48 4.88 6.02
N ASP A 865 -46.19 6.00 6.02
CA ASP A 865 -46.00 7.12 5.09
C ASP A 865 -45.66 8.44 5.79
N TRP A 866 -46.08 8.57 7.04
CA TRP A 866 -46.10 9.84 7.75
C TRP A 866 -45.47 9.68 9.14
N ILE A 867 -44.59 10.60 9.51
CA ILE A 867 -44.10 10.78 10.88
C ILE A 867 -44.95 11.88 11.49
N TYR A 868 -45.69 11.59 12.55
CA TYR A 868 -46.46 12.61 13.26
C TYR A 868 -45.52 13.49 14.08
N ILE A 869 -45.63 14.81 13.89
CA ILE A 869 -44.84 15.80 14.62
C ILE A 869 -45.65 16.36 15.80
N GLY A 870 -46.94 16.62 15.57
CA GLY A 870 -47.82 17.25 16.54
C GLY A 870 -48.95 18.02 15.86
N SER A 871 -50.00 18.30 16.62
CA SER A 871 -51.09 19.20 16.22
C SER A 871 -50.73 20.65 16.52
N LEU A 872 -51.38 21.61 15.86
CA LEU A 872 -51.19 23.04 16.12
C LEU A 872 -51.40 23.38 17.60
N ASN A 873 -52.36 22.72 18.27
CA ASN A 873 -52.59 22.94 19.69
C ASN A 873 -51.48 22.33 20.54
N GLU A 874 -51.04 21.10 20.25
CA GLU A 874 -49.92 20.47 20.96
C GLU A 874 -48.61 21.27 20.80
N ILE A 875 -48.34 21.77 19.59
CA ILE A 875 -47.18 22.62 19.33
C ILE A 875 -47.28 23.92 20.13
N LYS A 876 -48.44 24.59 20.12
CA LYS A 876 -48.69 25.79 20.94
C LYS A 876 -48.54 25.52 22.43
N GLU A 877 -49.09 24.42 22.91
CA GLU A 877 -49.01 24.01 24.31
C GLU A 877 -47.57 23.70 24.71
N TYR A 878 -46.81 23.00 23.85
CA TYR A 878 -45.38 22.76 24.05
C TYR A 878 -44.59 24.08 24.12
N LEU A 879 -44.85 25.01 23.19
CA LEU A 879 -44.19 26.32 23.19
C LEU A 879 -44.55 27.15 24.43
N LEU A 880 -45.80 27.11 24.87
CA LEU A 880 -46.23 27.76 26.12
C LEU A 880 -45.58 27.08 27.34
N TYR A 881 -45.55 25.75 27.37
CA TYR A 881 -44.96 24.96 28.44
C TYR A 881 -43.46 25.26 28.57
N LYS A 882 -42.67 25.08 27.51
CA LYS A 882 -41.22 25.30 27.55
C LYS A 882 -40.87 26.73 27.94
N ASN A 883 -41.64 27.72 27.48
CA ASN A 883 -41.36 29.14 27.72
C ASN A 883 -41.94 29.66 29.05
N SER A 884 -42.72 28.87 29.77
CA SER A 884 -43.37 29.31 31.01
C SER A 884 -42.43 29.41 32.22
N SER A 885 -41.34 28.64 32.25
CA SER A 885 -40.32 28.71 33.30
C SER A 885 -39.02 28.05 32.85
N SER A 886 -37.89 28.41 33.49
CA SER A 886 -36.60 27.75 33.24
C SER A 886 -36.64 26.25 33.53
N ILE A 887 -37.44 25.80 34.51
CA ILE A 887 -37.58 24.37 34.84
C ILE A 887 -38.24 23.61 33.71
N ASN A 888 -39.32 24.15 33.13
CA ASN A 888 -40.01 23.49 32.01
C ASN A 888 -39.16 23.48 30.73
N PHE A 889 -38.36 24.52 30.52
CA PHE A 889 -37.36 24.54 29.46
C PHE A 889 -36.31 23.45 29.66
N GLU A 890 -35.76 23.32 30.88
CA GLU A 890 -34.81 22.26 31.24
C GLU A 890 -35.40 20.86 31.09
N ASN A 891 -36.65 20.63 31.49
CA ASN A 891 -37.34 19.35 31.23
C ASN A 891 -37.45 19.05 29.73
N SER A 892 -37.73 20.07 28.90
CA SER A 892 -37.81 19.91 27.45
C SER A 892 -36.45 19.54 26.84
N ILE A 893 -35.35 19.98 27.44
CA ILE A 893 -33.99 19.54 27.08
C ILE A 893 -33.81 18.08 27.47
N LEU A 894 -34.11 17.71 28.71
CA LEU A 894 -33.97 16.33 29.20
C LEU A 894 -34.75 15.33 28.33
N ASP A 895 -35.98 15.66 27.98
CA ASP A 895 -36.83 14.83 27.12
C ASP A 895 -36.24 14.69 25.70
N TRP A 896 -35.72 15.77 25.12
CA TRP A 896 -35.19 15.74 23.75
C TRP A 896 -33.84 15.01 23.66
N TYR A 897 -32.95 15.26 24.62
CA TYR A 897 -31.62 14.64 24.70
C TYR A 897 -31.63 13.28 25.43
N LYS A 898 -32.79 12.82 25.90
CA LYS A 898 -32.98 11.56 26.64
C LYS A 898 -32.03 11.44 27.85
N GLN A 899 -31.94 12.50 28.64
CA GLN A 899 -31.11 12.55 29.84
C GLN A 899 -31.95 12.60 31.10
N ASP A 900 -31.41 12.05 32.20
CA ASP A 900 -32.09 12.06 33.49
C ASP A 900 -31.92 13.39 34.24
N GLU A 901 -30.81 14.12 34.00
CA GLU A 901 -30.51 15.37 34.68
C GLU A 901 -29.64 16.33 33.84
N ILE A 902 -29.76 17.64 34.12
CA ILE A 902 -28.86 18.67 33.58
C ILE A 902 -27.81 18.96 34.64
N ASN A 903 -26.56 18.73 34.28
CA ASN A 903 -25.44 18.95 35.16
C ASN A 903 -25.18 20.45 35.35
N ARG A 904 -24.69 20.84 36.53
CA ARG A 904 -24.16 22.19 36.78
C ARG A 904 -22.66 22.11 36.84
N TRP A 905 -21.98 23.11 36.27
CA TRP A 905 -20.52 23.11 36.32
C TRP A 905 -20.01 23.23 37.76
N GLU A 906 -19.21 22.26 38.18
CA GLU A 906 -18.47 22.27 39.44
C GLU A 906 -16.95 22.26 39.18
N ARG A 907 -16.13 22.46 40.23
CA ARG A 907 -14.65 22.38 40.13
C ARG A 907 -14.13 20.99 39.73
N ASN A 908 -14.99 19.99 39.61
CA ASN A 908 -14.65 18.63 39.21
C ASN A 908 -14.35 18.58 37.71
N ARG A 909 -13.20 18.01 37.32
CA ARG A 909 -12.63 18.10 35.97
C ARG A 909 -12.96 16.91 35.07
N ASN A 910 -13.93 16.09 35.47
CA ASN A 910 -14.35 14.89 34.74
C ASN A 910 -15.88 14.86 34.63
N GLY A 911 -16.39 14.34 33.52
CA GLY A 911 -17.83 14.14 33.27
C GLY A 911 -18.05 13.08 32.18
N ILE A 912 -19.30 12.74 31.89
CA ILE A 912 -19.64 11.75 30.85
C ILE A 912 -19.82 12.50 29.52
N VAL A 913 -19.17 12.02 28.47
CA VAL A 913 -19.30 12.63 27.13
C VAL A 913 -20.76 12.49 26.68
N GLY A 914 -21.33 13.58 26.19
CA GLY A 914 -22.75 13.68 25.83
C GLY A 914 -23.60 14.38 26.89
N ASP A 915 -23.19 14.44 28.15
CA ASP A 915 -23.97 15.08 29.21
C ASP A 915 -24.23 16.56 28.93
N ILE A 916 -25.45 17.01 29.22
CA ILE A 916 -25.84 18.42 29.13
C ILE A 916 -25.51 19.13 30.44
N TYR A 917 -24.90 20.31 30.29
CA TYR A 917 -24.57 21.20 31.38
C TYR A 917 -25.21 22.57 31.19
N VAL A 918 -25.60 23.18 32.31
CA VAL A 918 -26.06 24.58 32.35
C VAL A 918 -25.04 25.48 33.06
N TYR A 919 -24.85 26.66 32.50
CA TYR A 919 -24.04 27.73 33.09
C TYR A 919 -24.80 29.04 33.15
N GLU A 920 -24.96 29.55 34.36
CA GLU A 920 -25.60 30.84 34.59
C GLU A 920 -24.58 31.97 34.42
N TYR A 921 -24.88 32.91 33.52
CA TYR A 921 -24.07 34.09 33.29
C TYR A 921 -24.95 35.34 33.09
N ARG A 922 -24.80 36.31 34.01
CA ARG A 922 -25.56 37.58 34.00
C ARG A 922 -27.08 37.39 33.96
N GLY A 923 -27.58 36.44 34.74
CA GLY A 923 -29.02 36.15 34.85
C GLY A 923 -29.61 35.45 33.63
N ARG A 924 -28.79 34.74 32.85
CA ARG A 924 -29.23 33.87 31.77
C ARG A 924 -28.55 32.52 31.85
N ASN A 925 -29.25 31.47 31.43
CA ASN A 925 -28.74 30.10 31.38
C ASN A 925 -28.21 29.78 29.98
N TYR A 926 -27.01 29.23 29.91
CA TYR A 926 -26.38 28.78 28.68
C TYR A 926 -26.15 27.28 28.77
N TYR A 927 -26.63 26.54 27.78
CA TYR A 927 -26.59 25.08 27.77
C TYR A 927 -25.50 24.56 26.85
N TYR A 928 -24.76 23.56 27.32
CA TYR A 928 -23.64 22.98 26.61
C TYR A 928 -23.65 21.46 26.70
N ARG A 929 -23.23 20.78 25.63
CA ARG A 929 -22.96 19.34 25.62
C ARG A 929 -21.47 19.09 25.83
N LEU A 930 -21.13 18.13 26.69
CA LEU A 930 -19.73 17.77 26.95
C LEU A 930 -19.17 16.88 25.83
N LYS A 931 -18.04 17.27 25.23
CA LYS A 931 -17.35 16.53 24.14
C LYS A 931 -16.20 15.64 24.62
N SER A 932 -15.75 15.82 25.85
CA SER A 932 -14.56 15.14 26.38
C SER A 932 -14.74 14.76 27.85
N SER A 933 -14.36 13.53 28.20
CA SER A 933 -14.50 13.02 29.57
C SER A 933 -13.67 13.76 30.61
N ARG A 934 -12.66 14.54 30.18
CA ARG A 934 -11.86 15.41 31.03
C ARG A 934 -11.87 16.84 30.49
N TYR A 935 -12.26 17.79 31.32
CA TYR A 935 -12.39 19.19 30.93
C TYR A 935 -11.76 20.12 31.96
N GLY A 936 -11.21 21.24 31.49
CA GLY A 936 -10.53 22.24 32.33
C GLY A 936 -11.46 23.34 32.80
N TYR A 937 -11.79 24.25 31.88
CA TYR A 937 -12.58 25.44 32.15
C TYR A 937 -13.91 25.37 31.41
N PHE A 938 -14.98 25.86 32.03
CA PHE A 938 -16.28 25.99 31.38
C PHE A 938 -16.29 27.23 30.48
N PRO A 939 -16.69 27.13 29.20
CA PRO A 939 -16.74 28.27 28.30
C PRO A 939 -17.68 29.33 28.88
N LYS A 940 -17.15 30.53 29.10
CA LYS A 940 -17.96 31.68 29.50
C LYS A 940 -18.38 32.45 28.24
N PRO A 941 -19.66 32.85 28.12
CA PRO A 941 -20.08 33.78 27.08
C PRO A 941 -19.22 35.05 27.10
N ASN A 942 -19.01 35.66 25.93
CA ASN A 942 -18.26 36.92 25.84
C ASN A 942 -19.04 38.10 26.49
N ARG A 943 -18.45 39.31 26.50
CA ARG A 943 -19.09 40.49 27.12
C ARG A 943 -20.46 40.86 26.51
N ASP A 944 -20.70 40.43 25.27
CA ASP A 944 -21.93 40.65 24.51
C ASP A 944 -22.93 39.49 24.66
N GLY A 945 -22.61 38.47 25.46
CA GLY A 945 -23.47 37.30 25.68
C GLY A 945 -23.36 36.23 24.59
N VAL A 946 -22.41 36.34 23.65
CA VAL A 946 -22.22 35.34 22.61
C VAL A 946 -21.42 34.16 23.20
N ALA A 947 -22.07 33.01 23.27
CA ALA A 947 -21.47 31.73 23.59
C ALA A 947 -21.05 31.00 22.31
N ILE A 948 -19.95 30.25 22.40
CA ILE A 948 -19.41 29.46 21.29
C ILE A 948 -18.91 28.12 21.82
N ASP A 949 -18.78 27.17 20.92
CA ASP A 949 -18.07 25.92 21.16
C ASP A 949 -16.65 26.16 21.70
N SER A 950 -16.18 25.19 22.48
CA SER A 950 -14.77 25.07 22.88
C SER A 950 -14.26 23.66 22.60
N ASN A 951 -13.00 23.37 22.93
CA ASN A 951 -12.43 22.03 22.73
C ASN A 951 -13.22 20.92 23.44
N ASN A 952 -13.75 21.23 24.63
CA ASN A 952 -14.40 20.23 25.50
C ASN A 952 -15.92 20.37 25.53
N TRP A 953 -16.47 21.45 24.98
CA TRP A 953 -17.88 21.81 25.14
C TRP A 953 -18.46 22.27 23.80
N GLU A 954 -19.68 21.85 23.52
CA GLU A 954 -20.48 22.30 22.39
C GLU A 954 -21.63 23.15 22.91
N PHE A 955 -21.82 24.33 22.35
CA PHE A 955 -22.89 25.22 22.75
C PHE A 955 -24.19 24.79 22.07
N LEU A 956 -25.21 24.48 22.88
CA LEU A 956 -26.52 24.05 22.39
C LEU A 956 -27.48 25.22 22.20
N GLY A 957 -27.42 26.20 23.11
CA GLY A 957 -28.26 27.37 23.04
C GLY A 957 -28.44 28.07 24.38
N GLU A 958 -29.14 29.20 24.33
CA GLU A 958 -29.40 30.07 25.48
C GLU A 958 -30.84 29.90 25.95
N GLY A 959 -31.05 29.62 27.23
CA GLY A 959 -32.40 29.50 27.80
C GLY A 959 -33.15 30.82 27.91
N PRO A 960 -34.46 30.76 28.21
CA PRO A 960 -35.29 31.94 28.41
C PRO A 960 -34.77 32.83 29.57
N LYS A 961 -34.99 34.14 29.43
CA LYS A 961 -34.67 35.17 30.44
C LYS A 961 -35.53 35.10 31.69
#